data_AF-A0A2P9H5K9-F1
#
_entry.id   AF-A0A2P9H5K9-F1
#
_cell.length_a   1.000
_cell.length_b   1.000
_cell.length_c   1.000
_cell.angle_alpha   90.00
_cell.angle_beta   90.00
_cell.angle_gamma   90.00
#
_symmetry.space_group_name_H-M   'P 1'
#
loop_
_entity.id
_entity.type
_entity.pdbx_description
1 polymer ?
#
loop_
_entity_poly.entity_id
_entity_poly.type
_entity_poly.pdbx_seq_one_letter_code
_entity_poly.pdbx_strand_id
1 'polypeptide(L)'
;MPLDRTQAGGALMMIDANNYTDQNTPVNSTVPTQGGQVQATAQQLNTGSGPSMYGRITTPYPLWDGTNRFLVAFNPCEVTNAGVIVSCSTLSSAEIATLSDPNRLITQIAADPVQNNVPASYAIYMFDPSNQTWSIVAAPPAGYMLTDPIPLQARTEPSVSSPTLANPTLAAQKLATLTVASVYDTDLLGRMGLPMLSPTDLPTGCTTGIPQTAPLDPQDTRPTVANITALKDPANSAYNCTPLRFVRVVRAIAPPSGSTGERQAIGDTNFEQNEILGYAPVEPDGSFQINIPADTPVGFSVLDTQGRAFQVHTNWVQARPGEVRSCDGCHSPRKGAAINSGTIANTIPQAWQANLAAAHLPGFTMAQTRGNYWATTNNDTNPVDNPVYTLSPNMTYTDVWAANPSQARAAIQIDYSGLSTTAPSTTGPIIINYPDHIQPLWSKSRGANTCTTCHSASDAKLNLSATIAGTGRMVSYENLMVGAPVIVNGQPVLQVQDGVQVVETGPALVYSTASEGQAVGLARSSRLVEILSGQLLMSSSDAQAAFPTPPAPAPSHVGMLNASEMRLVTEWIDLGGKYYNDPFNSSSGVQAVNSLNQTTFQAKVYPILLSTCAANCHMARGSNTTVPAGTSFVENKFVLTGNSMGDYNNTLTMISDTCNPADPANYLLSEPSTIPHPAGATQKAAVLPVGSANYTTIANWIKSGCP
;
A
#
# COMPACT_ATOMS: atom_id res chain seq x y z
N MET A 1 -4.53 3.52 -13.92
CA MET A 1 -3.44 2.82 -14.66
C MET A 1 -3.28 3.43 -16.07
N PRO A 2 -2.17 3.19 -16.80
CA PRO A 2 -1.93 3.74 -18.16
C PRO A 2 -2.99 3.39 -19.23
N LEU A 3 -3.96 2.53 -18.89
CA LEU A 3 -5.09 2.14 -19.74
C LEU A 3 -6.46 2.55 -19.17
N ASP A 4 -6.50 2.96 -17.90
CA ASP A 4 -7.72 3.52 -17.32
C ASP A 4 -7.90 4.93 -17.86
N ARG A 5 -9.13 5.25 -18.29
CA ARG A 5 -9.51 6.53 -18.92
C ARG A 5 -9.00 6.75 -20.34
N THR A 6 -8.34 5.77 -20.95
CA THR A 6 -7.87 5.85 -22.36
C THR A 6 -8.64 4.96 -23.32
N GLN A 7 -9.77 4.38 -22.87
CA GLN A 7 -10.52 3.38 -23.62
C GLN A 7 -9.62 2.20 -24.06
N ALA A 8 -8.86 1.67 -23.09
CA ALA A 8 -8.07 0.45 -23.19
C ALA A 8 -6.87 0.46 -24.17
N GLY A 9 -6.19 1.60 -24.36
CA GLY A 9 -5.00 1.67 -25.24
C GLY A 9 -3.92 2.65 -24.82
N GLY A 10 -2.70 2.42 -25.30
CA GLY A 10 -1.50 3.19 -24.95
C GLY A 10 -0.46 3.19 -26.08
N ALA A 11 0.81 3.10 -25.71
CA ALA A 11 1.94 3.01 -26.65
C ALA A 11 2.41 1.56 -26.81
N LEU A 12 2.89 1.21 -28.01
CA LEU A 12 3.63 -0.04 -28.23
C LEU A 12 5.07 0.15 -27.77
N MET A 13 5.49 -0.59 -26.75
CA MET A 13 6.85 -0.56 -26.21
C MET A 13 7.66 -1.75 -26.71
N MET A 14 8.85 -1.50 -27.23
CA MET A 14 9.89 -2.50 -27.42
C MET A 14 10.70 -2.60 -26.12
N ILE A 15 10.87 -3.82 -25.60
CA ILE A 15 11.58 -4.09 -24.34
C ILE A 15 12.88 -4.83 -24.65
N ASP A 16 14.02 -4.27 -24.28
CA ASP A 16 15.32 -4.96 -24.34
C ASP A 16 15.52 -5.80 -23.07
N ALA A 17 14.80 -6.91 -23.02
CA ALA A 17 14.90 -7.86 -21.92
C ALA A 17 16.24 -8.60 -21.90
N ASN A 18 17.12 -8.45 -22.89
CA ASN A 18 18.44 -9.07 -22.89
C ASN A 18 19.42 -8.27 -22.05
N ASN A 19 19.47 -6.95 -22.28
CA ASN A 19 20.43 -6.06 -21.64
C ASN A 19 19.87 -5.35 -20.40
N TYR A 20 18.56 -5.41 -20.16
CA TYR A 20 17.92 -4.73 -19.03
C TYR A 20 16.98 -5.66 -18.25
N THR A 21 16.88 -5.39 -16.94
CA THR A 21 15.91 -6.03 -16.04
C THR A 21 14.69 -5.15 -15.76
N ASP A 22 14.84 -3.84 -15.97
CA ASP A 22 13.82 -2.78 -15.89
C ASP A 22 14.24 -1.63 -16.82
N GLN A 23 13.38 -0.63 -17.04
CA GLN A 23 13.57 0.50 -17.97
C GLN A 23 14.99 1.09 -17.95
N ASN A 24 15.54 1.31 -16.76
CA ASN A 24 16.86 1.92 -16.56
C ASN A 24 17.73 1.06 -15.62
N THR A 25 17.53 -0.26 -15.63
CA THR A 25 18.30 -1.19 -14.80
C THR A 25 19.04 -2.17 -15.70
N PRO A 26 20.27 -1.83 -16.13
CA PRO A 26 21.07 -2.71 -16.97
C PRO A 26 21.43 -4.02 -16.24
N VAL A 27 21.68 -5.07 -17.01
CA VAL A 27 22.02 -6.40 -16.47
C VAL A 27 23.48 -6.51 -16.04
N ASN A 28 24.34 -5.60 -16.47
CA ASN A 28 25.74 -5.50 -16.05
C ASN A 28 26.33 -4.11 -16.31
N SER A 29 27.54 -3.88 -15.77
CA SER A 29 28.29 -2.62 -15.87
C SER A 29 28.74 -2.21 -17.29
N THR A 30 28.63 -3.10 -18.29
CA THR A 30 29.00 -2.79 -19.70
C THR A 30 27.83 -2.26 -20.52
N VAL A 31 26.60 -2.39 -20.02
CA VAL A 31 25.38 -1.89 -20.68
C VAL A 31 25.08 -0.46 -20.20
N PRO A 32 24.65 0.46 -21.09
CA PRO A 32 24.25 1.82 -20.70
C PRO A 32 23.15 1.83 -19.64
N THR A 33 23.16 2.82 -18.74
CA THR A 33 22.20 2.92 -17.62
C THR A 33 20.76 3.22 -18.03
N GLN A 34 20.50 3.57 -19.29
CA GLN A 34 19.17 3.88 -19.82
C GLN A 34 18.96 3.13 -21.13
N GLY A 35 17.70 2.76 -21.41
CA GLY A 35 17.30 2.22 -22.72
C GLY A 35 16.54 0.90 -22.70
N GLY A 36 16.12 0.41 -21.54
CA GLY A 36 15.44 -0.87 -21.40
C GLY A 36 14.07 -0.96 -22.10
N GLN A 37 13.38 0.17 -22.30
CA GLN A 37 12.18 0.23 -23.13
C GLN A 37 12.16 1.50 -23.98
N VAL A 38 11.66 1.35 -25.20
CA VAL A 38 11.54 2.42 -26.21
C VAL A 38 10.22 2.24 -26.94
N GLN A 39 9.54 3.33 -27.31
CA GLN A 39 8.34 3.21 -28.15
C GLN A 39 8.71 2.70 -29.54
N ALA A 40 7.95 1.73 -30.05
CA ALA A 40 8.15 1.17 -31.40
C ALA A 40 7.81 2.17 -32.51
N THR A 41 7.04 3.20 -32.18
CA THR A 41 6.58 4.23 -33.11
C THR A 41 7.53 5.42 -33.13
N ALA A 42 7.77 5.98 -34.32
CA ALA A 42 8.61 7.18 -34.48
C ALA A 42 7.98 8.42 -33.82
N GLN A 43 6.65 8.49 -33.83
CA GLN A 43 5.90 9.48 -33.07
C GLN A 43 5.53 8.89 -31.71
N GLN A 44 5.74 9.67 -30.64
CA GLN A 44 5.38 9.23 -29.29
C GLN A 44 3.86 9.20 -29.13
N LEU A 45 3.34 8.05 -28.72
CA LEU A 45 1.96 7.88 -28.29
C LEU A 45 1.87 8.22 -26.80
N ASN A 46 0.81 8.94 -26.44
CA ASN A 46 0.56 9.36 -25.06
C ASN A 46 0.10 8.17 -24.21
N THR A 47 0.88 7.81 -23.20
CA THR A 47 0.55 6.75 -22.23
C THR A 47 -0.19 7.27 -20.99
N GLY A 48 -0.37 8.58 -20.88
CA GLY A 48 -1.20 9.23 -19.87
C GLY A 48 -2.67 9.34 -20.28
N SER A 49 -3.44 10.04 -19.44
CA SER A 49 -4.90 10.18 -19.56
C SER A 49 -5.39 11.16 -20.64
N GLY A 50 -4.51 12.00 -21.20
CA GLY A 50 -4.87 12.96 -22.25
C GLY A 50 -5.10 12.30 -23.62
N PRO A 51 -5.52 13.07 -24.65
CA PRO A 51 -5.55 12.57 -26.02
C PRO A 51 -4.15 12.13 -26.48
N SER A 52 -4.10 11.07 -27.30
CA SER A 52 -2.86 10.60 -27.93
C SER A 52 -2.89 11.00 -29.40
N MET A 53 -2.22 12.09 -29.76
CA MET A 53 -2.38 12.76 -31.07
C MET A 53 -2.13 11.86 -32.29
N TYR A 54 -1.32 10.81 -32.12
CA TYR A 54 -0.97 9.84 -33.16
C TYR A 54 -1.71 8.51 -32.99
N GLY A 55 -2.80 8.51 -32.24
CA GLY A 55 -3.64 7.35 -31.96
C GLY A 55 -3.17 6.53 -30.77
N ARG A 56 -3.85 5.42 -30.52
CA ARG A 56 -3.59 4.48 -29.43
C ARG A 56 -3.50 3.07 -29.97
N ILE A 57 -2.61 2.29 -29.38
CA ILE A 57 -2.43 0.88 -29.68
C ILE A 57 -2.91 0.05 -28.49
N THR A 58 -3.59 -1.05 -28.78
CA THR A 58 -3.85 -2.12 -27.82
C THR A 58 -3.59 -3.48 -28.46
N THR A 59 -3.48 -4.49 -27.60
CA THR A 59 -3.36 -5.91 -27.96
C THR A 59 -2.36 -6.19 -29.11
N PRO A 60 -1.08 -5.78 -28.98
CA PRO A 60 -0.09 -6.04 -30.02
C PRO A 60 0.22 -7.53 -30.10
N TYR A 61 0.34 -8.05 -31.32
CA TYR A 61 0.68 -9.43 -31.62
C TYR A 61 1.83 -9.48 -32.65
N PRO A 62 3.03 -9.97 -32.30
CA PRO A 62 4.14 -10.05 -33.25
C PRO A 62 3.92 -11.15 -34.31
N LEU A 63 4.46 -10.96 -35.53
CA LEU A 63 4.44 -11.98 -36.58
C LEU A 63 5.71 -12.85 -36.53
N TRP A 64 5.56 -14.17 -36.71
CA TRP A 64 6.65 -15.15 -36.69
C TRP A 64 7.14 -15.50 -38.10
N ASP A 65 7.10 -14.53 -39.02
CA ASP A 65 7.49 -14.67 -40.43
C ASP A 65 8.89 -14.09 -40.72
N GLY A 66 9.64 -13.69 -39.67
CA GLY A 66 10.96 -13.09 -39.78
C GLY A 66 10.97 -11.61 -40.17
N THR A 67 9.80 -10.97 -40.29
CA THR A 67 9.70 -9.57 -40.74
C THR A 67 9.71 -8.54 -39.62
N ASN A 68 9.63 -8.96 -38.35
CA ASN A 68 9.47 -8.10 -37.17
C ASN A 68 8.24 -7.17 -37.22
N ARG A 69 7.23 -7.50 -38.03
CA ARG A 69 5.96 -6.79 -38.07
C ARG A 69 5.02 -7.24 -36.97
N PHE A 70 4.06 -6.40 -36.64
CA PHE A 70 3.02 -6.65 -35.63
C PHE A 70 1.64 -6.53 -36.23
N LEU A 71 0.70 -7.36 -35.80
CA LEU A 71 -0.72 -6.99 -35.84
C LEU A 71 -1.03 -6.20 -34.56
N VAL A 72 -1.70 -5.08 -34.71
CA VAL A 72 -2.05 -4.20 -33.61
C VAL A 72 -3.50 -3.75 -33.77
N ALA A 73 -4.23 -3.65 -32.67
CA ALA A 73 -5.48 -2.93 -32.65
C ALA A 73 -5.14 -1.44 -32.47
N PHE A 74 -5.42 -0.63 -33.48
CA PHE A 74 -5.10 0.80 -33.50
C PHE A 74 -6.37 1.63 -33.60
N ASN A 75 -6.46 2.66 -32.77
CA ASN A 75 -7.52 3.66 -32.79
C ASN A 75 -6.90 5.04 -33.10
N PRO A 76 -7.27 5.70 -34.21
CA PRO A 76 -6.83 7.07 -34.47
C PRO A 76 -7.36 8.01 -33.38
N CYS A 77 -6.72 9.17 -33.24
CA CYS A 77 -7.17 10.17 -32.29
C CYS A 77 -8.35 10.95 -32.85
N GLU A 78 -9.52 10.77 -32.22
CA GLU A 78 -10.74 11.47 -32.57
C GLU A 78 -11.37 12.08 -31.31
N VAL A 79 -11.95 13.26 -31.47
CA VAL A 79 -12.70 13.97 -30.43
C VAL A 79 -14.01 14.48 -31.03
N THR A 80 -14.97 14.85 -30.19
CA THR A 80 -16.09 15.66 -30.67
C THR A 80 -15.73 17.13 -30.57
N ASN A 81 -16.11 17.93 -31.56
CA ASN A 81 -16.11 19.39 -31.52
C ASN A 81 -17.51 19.89 -31.85
N ALA A 82 -18.17 20.53 -30.88
CA ALA A 82 -19.59 20.90 -30.94
C ALA A 82 -20.49 19.71 -31.35
N GLY A 83 -20.17 18.51 -30.84
CA GLY A 83 -20.90 17.27 -31.11
C GLY A 83 -20.57 16.58 -32.43
N VAL A 84 -19.67 17.13 -33.26
CA VAL A 84 -19.22 16.52 -34.51
C VAL A 84 -17.88 15.82 -34.30
N ILE A 85 -17.75 14.56 -34.75
CA ILE A 85 -16.48 13.84 -34.68
C ILE A 85 -15.46 14.49 -35.61
N VAL A 86 -14.29 14.85 -35.08
CA VAL A 86 -13.16 15.43 -35.81
C VAL A 86 -11.86 14.72 -35.41
N SER A 87 -10.89 14.70 -36.32
CA SER A 87 -9.53 14.22 -36.03
C SER A 87 -8.85 15.14 -35.03
N CYS A 88 -8.12 14.58 -34.05
CA CYS A 88 -7.32 15.39 -33.13
C CYS A 88 -6.28 16.26 -33.86
N SER A 89 -5.88 15.92 -35.09
CA SER A 89 -4.96 16.74 -35.88
C SER A 89 -5.50 18.14 -36.20
N THR A 90 -6.80 18.39 -36.03
CA THR A 90 -7.41 19.72 -36.22
C THR A 90 -7.39 20.57 -34.96
N LEU A 91 -6.96 20.02 -33.83
CA LEU A 91 -6.94 20.72 -32.55
C LEU A 91 -5.76 21.68 -32.44
N SER A 92 -6.01 22.83 -31.84
CA SER A 92 -4.98 23.76 -31.40
C SER A 92 -4.25 23.24 -30.17
N SER A 93 -3.03 23.75 -29.92
CA SER A 93 -2.26 23.41 -28.73
C SER A 93 -3.01 23.74 -27.41
N ALA A 94 -3.87 24.76 -27.43
CA ALA A 94 -4.69 25.12 -26.27
C ALA A 94 -5.78 24.06 -25.99
N GLU A 95 -6.48 23.59 -27.02
CA GLU A 95 -7.49 22.53 -26.88
C GLU A 95 -6.85 21.21 -26.42
N ILE A 96 -5.68 20.86 -26.94
CA ILE A 96 -4.92 19.68 -26.50
C ILE A 96 -4.55 19.79 -25.02
N ALA A 97 -4.07 20.96 -24.58
CA ALA A 97 -3.74 21.20 -23.17
C ALA A 97 -4.99 21.07 -22.29
N THR A 98 -6.12 21.65 -22.71
CA THR A 98 -7.40 21.58 -21.99
C THR A 98 -7.94 20.15 -21.87
N LEU A 99 -7.81 19.32 -22.91
CA LEU A 99 -8.18 17.90 -22.88
C LEU A 99 -7.21 17.03 -22.06
N SER A 100 -5.98 17.49 -21.88
CA SER A 100 -4.94 16.76 -21.15
C SER A 100 -4.87 17.14 -19.66
N ASP A 101 -5.60 18.16 -19.24
CA ASP A 101 -5.57 18.67 -17.87
C ASP A 101 -6.34 17.74 -16.91
N PRO A 102 -5.67 17.05 -15.98
CA PRO A 102 -6.32 16.15 -15.02
C PRO A 102 -7.09 16.90 -13.92
N ASN A 103 -6.90 18.22 -13.78
CA ASN A 103 -7.43 19.01 -12.68
C ASN A 103 -8.74 19.73 -13.03
N ARG A 104 -9.58 19.10 -13.88
CA ARG A 104 -10.82 19.69 -14.37
C ARG A 104 -12.06 18.96 -13.88
N LEU A 105 -13.09 19.72 -13.54
CA LEU A 105 -14.36 19.15 -13.08
C LEU A 105 -15.11 18.49 -14.24
N ILE A 106 -15.82 17.39 -13.96
CA ILE A 106 -16.68 16.72 -14.95
C ILE A 106 -17.67 17.70 -15.60
N THR A 107 -18.19 18.66 -14.82
CA THR A 107 -19.12 19.70 -15.33
C THR A 107 -18.44 20.67 -16.29
N GLN A 108 -17.18 21.00 -16.07
CA GLN A 108 -16.40 21.85 -16.99
C GLN A 108 -16.11 21.09 -18.28
N ILE A 109 -15.68 19.82 -18.16
CA ILE A 109 -15.43 18.95 -19.31
C ILE A 109 -16.70 18.78 -20.16
N ALA A 110 -17.85 18.59 -19.53
CA ALA A 110 -19.13 18.45 -20.22
C ALA A 110 -19.60 19.73 -20.94
N ALA A 111 -19.16 20.90 -20.49
CA ALA A 111 -19.51 22.19 -21.08
C ALA A 111 -18.59 22.59 -22.25
N ASP A 112 -17.43 21.95 -22.41
CA ASP A 112 -16.51 22.28 -23.48
C ASP A 112 -17.08 21.89 -24.84
N PRO A 113 -16.84 22.71 -25.89
CA PRO A 113 -17.18 22.33 -27.25
C PRO A 113 -16.36 21.13 -27.71
N VAL A 114 -15.09 21.03 -27.31
CA VAL A 114 -14.20 19.92 -27.66
C VAL A 114 -14.14 18.90 -26.53
N GLN A 115 -14.47 17.65 -26.80
CA GLN A 115 -14.51 16.59 -25.79
C GLN A 115 -13.85 15.29 -26.28
N ASN A 116 -13.04 14.68 -25.41
CA ASN A 116 -12.46 13.35 -25.65
C ASN A 116 -13.45 12.24 -25.25
N ASN A 117 -14.58 12.17 -25.95
CA ASN A 117 -15.72 11.30 -25.63
C ASN A 117 -16.14 10.40 -26.81
N VAL A 118 -15.37 10.38 -27.90
CA VAL A 118 -15.63 9.50 -29.05
C VAL A 118 -15.35 8.05 -28.62
N PRO A 119 -16.31 7.12 -28.73
CA PRO A 119 -16.06 5.72 -28.44
C PRO A 119 -14.95 5.16 -29.34
N ALA A 120 -13.99 4.44 -28.77
CA ALA A 120 -12.87 3.87 -29.50
C ALA A 120 -13.36 2.83 -30.51
N SER A 121 -12.88 2.96 -31.75
CA SER A 121 -13.23 2.11 -32.88
C SER A 121 -11.96 1.42 -33.40
N TYR A 122 -11.34 0.61 -32.54
CA TYR A 122 -10.09 -0.08 -32.89
C TYR A 122 -10.24 -0.91 -34.17
N ALA A 123 -9.37 -0.67 -35.13
CA ALA A 123 -9.19 -1.46 -36.33
C ALA A 123 -7.87 -2.23 -36.24
N ILE A 124 -7.80 -3.37 -36.93
CA ILE A 124 -6.56 -4.17 -36.97
C ILE A 124 -5.67 -3.63 -38.07
N TYR A 125 -4.46 -3.25 -37.69
CA TYR A 125 -3.39 -2.84 -38.59
C TYR A 125 -2.23 -3.81 -38.50
N MET A 126 -1.55 -4.00 -39.63
CA MET A 126 -0.20 -4.54 -39.68
C MET A 126 0.77 -3.37 -39.62
N PHE A 127 1.57 -3.30 -38.56
CA PHE A 127 2.57 -2.28 -38.31
C PHE A 127 3.98 -2.85 -38.54
N ASP A 128 4.78 -2.15 -39.34
CA ASP A 128 6.21 -2.40 -39.53
C ASP A 128 7.01 -1.34 -38.76
N PRO A 129 7.71 -1.70 -37.68
CA PRO A 129 8.48 -0.74 -36.88
C PRO A 129 9.76 -0.26 -37.60
N SER A 130 10.32 -1.02 -38.53
CA SER A 130 11.54 -0.64 -39.24
C SER A 130 11.26 0.44 -40.29
N ASN A 131 10.14 0.29 -41.00
CA ASN A 131 9.73 1.23 -42.05
C ASN A 131 8.69 2.26 -41.57
N GLN A 132 8.16 2.11 -40.34
CA GLN A 132 7.09 2.92 -39.77
C GLN A 132 5.81 2.94 -40.62
N THR A 133 5.52 1.83 -41.32
CA THR A 133 4.35 1.71 -42.19
C THR A 133 3.19 1.02 -41.49
N TRP A 134 1.97 1.51 -41.76
CA TRP A 134 0.72 1.02 -41.19
C TRP A 134 -0.21 0.55 -42.32
N SER A 135 -0.53 -0.74 -42.36
CA SER A 135 -1.46 -1.31 -43.34
C SER A 135 -2.71 -1.80 -42.65
N ILE A 136 -3.87 -1.27 -43.00
CA ILE A 136 -5.13 -1.76 -42.45
C ILE A 136 -5.40 -3.19 -42.92
N VAL A 137 -5.71 -4.07 -41.98
CA VAL A 137 -6.06 -5.48 -42.23
C VAL A 137 -7.58 -5.66 -42.12
N ALA A 138 -8.19 -5.05 -41.11
CA ALA A 138 -9.65 -5.12 -40.90
C ALA A 138 -10.15 -3.88 -40.17
N ALA A 139 -11.24 -3.29 -40.65
CA ALA A 139 -11.98 -2.22 -39.98
C ALA A 139 -13.20 -2.81 -39.23
N PRO A 140 -13.54 -2.31 -38.03
CA PRO A 140 -14.75 -2.73 -37.34
C PRO A 140 -16.02 -2.18 -38.02
N PRO A 141 -17.16 -2.88 -37.92
CA PRO A 141 -18.47 -2.28 -38.17
C PRO A 141 -18.76 -1.14 -37.18
N ALA A 142 -19.69 -0.24 -37.53
CA ALA A 142 -20.09 0.85 -36.65
C ALA A 142 -20.58 0.35 -35.28
N GLY A 143 -20.08 0.94 -34.20
CA GLY A 143 -20.41 0.55 -32.82
C GLY A 143 -19.64 -0.66 -32.30
N TYR A 144 -18.73 -1.23 -33.09
CA TYR A 144 -17.85 -2.32 -32.68
C TYR A 144 -16.39 -1.86 -32.67
N MET A 145 -15.55 -2.62 -31.97
CA MET A 145 -14.10 -2.53 -32.05
C MET A 145 -13.55 -3.93 -32.34
N LEU A 146 -12.48 -4.01 -33.13
CA LEU A 146 -11.71 -5.24 -33.31
C LEU A 146 -10.47 -5.15 -32.42
N THR A 147 -10.38 -6.06 -31.44
CA THR A 147 -9.22 -6.24 -30.57
C THR A 147 -8.67 -7.66 -30.71
N ASP A 148 -7.49 -7.90 -30.13
CA ASP A 148 -6.91 -9.24 -30.01
C ASP A 148 -6.73 -9.97 -31.36
N PRO A 149 -5.98 -9.38 -32.32
CA PRO A 149 -5.72 -10.05 -33.58
C PRO A 149 -4.89 -11.32 -33.35
N ILE A 150 -5.42 -12.47 -33.78
CA ILE A 150 -4.73 -13.75 -33.70
C ILE A 150 -4.42 -14.24 -35.13
N PRO A 151 -3.16 -14.14 -35.60
CA PRO A 151 -2.76 -14.71 -36.87
C PRO A 151 -2.69 -16.23 -36.77
N LEU A 152 -3.34 -16.92 -37.71
CA LEU A 152 -3.24 -18.38 -37.87
C LEU A 152 -1.95 -18.73 -38.63
N GLN A 153 -0.82 -18.64 -37.94
CA GLN A 153 0.50 -18.98 -38.48
C GLN A 153 1.11 -20.17 -37.73
N ALA A 154 1.80 -21.03 -38.47
CA ALA A 154 2.65 -22.05 -37.84
C ALA A 154 3.77 -21.32 -37.09
N ARG A 155 3.96 -21.66 -35.82
CA ARG A 155 5.07 -21.16 -35.00
C ARG A 155 5.67 -22.31 -34.23
N THR A 156 6.98 -22.23 -33.98
CA THR A 156 7.64 -23.13 -33.05
C THR A 156 6.99 -22.98 -31.69
N GLU A 157 6.63 -24.09 -31.05
CA GLU A 157 6.18 -24.05 -29.66
C GLU A 157 7.27 -23.38 -28.81
N PRO A 158 6.90 -22.53 -27.83
CA PRO A 158 7.87 -21.97 -26.91
C PRO A 158 8.72 -23.07 -26.30
N SER A 159 10.04 -22.85 -26.20
CA SER A 159 10.92 -23.80 -25.53
C SER A 159 10.45 -23.99 -24.09
N VAL A 160 9.93 -25.17 -23.78
CA VAL A 160 9.55 -25.53 -22.41
C VAL A 160 10.83 -25.96 -21.72
N SER A 161 11.28 -25.21 -20.71
CA SER A 161 12.32 -25.70 -19.81
C SER A 161 11.76 -26.88 -19.03
N SER A 162 12.57 -27.91 -18.80
CA SER A 162 12.16 -29.02 -17.92
C SER A 162 11.67 -28.44 -16.59
N PRO A 163 10.50 -28.86 -16.08
CA PRO A 163 10.03 -28.41 -14.78
C PRO A 163 11.09 -28.69 -13.73
N THR A 164 11.27 -27.77 -12.78
CA THR A 164 12.01 -28.07 -11.55
C THR A 164 11.42 -29.35 -10.97
N LEU A 165 12.26 -30.34 -10.64
CA LEU A 165 11.80 -31.58 -10.02
C LEU A 165 11.04 -31.24 -8.74
N ALA A 166 9.71 -31.42 -8.78
CA ALA A 166 8.86 -31.14 -7.64
C ALA A 166 9.17 -32.13 -6.53
N ASN A 167 9.32 -31.64 -5.29
CA ASN A 167 9.43 -32.51 -4.14
C ASN A 167 8.07 -33.19 -3.88
N PRO A 168 7.98 -34.54 -4.00
CA PRO A 168 6.70 -35.23 -3.92
C PRO A 168 6.06 -35.13 -2.53
N THR A 169 6.86 -35.01 -1.47
CA THR A 169 6.34 -34.90 -0.09
C THR A 169 5.73 -33.53 0.17
N LEU A 170 6.39 -32.45 -0.27
CA LEU A 170 5.80 -31.10 -0.24
C LEU A 170 4.55 -31.03 -1.13
N ALA A 171 4.60 -31.62 -2.33
CA ALA A 171 3.47 -31.65 -3.25
C ALA A 171 2.25 -32.37 -2.64
N ALA A 172 2.45 -33.50 -1.94
CA ALA A 172 1.39 -34.22 -1.26
C ALA A 172 0.70 -33.40 -0.16
N GLN A 173 1.42 -32.46 0.45
CA GLN A 173 0.89 -31.53 1.46
C GLN A 173 0.41 -30.19 0.89
N LYS A 174 0.42 -30.03 -0.45
CA LYS A 174 0.11 -28.76 -1.14
C LYS A 174 0.99 -27.60 -0.64
N LEU A 175 2.26 -27.89 -0.42
CA LEU A 175 3.27 -26.92 -0.02
C LEU A 175 4.31 -26.72 -1.12
N ALA A 176 4.98 -25.59 -1.06
CA ALA A 176 6.18 -25.27 -1.83
C ALA A 176 7.23 -24.66 -0.88
N THR A 177 8.49 -24.64 -1.28
CA THR A 177 9.55 -23.98 -0.52
C THR A 177 9.91 -22.66 -1.19
N LEU A 178 9.99 -21.58 -0.41
CA LEU A 178 10.57 -20.31 -0.83
C LEU A 178 11.94 -20.15 -0.16
N THR A 179 12.95 -19.81 -0.94
CA THR A 179 14.30 -19.50 -0.45
C THR A 179 14.78 -18.15 -0.94
N VAL A 180 15.40 -17.38 -0.04
CA VAL A 180 16.04 -16.11 -0.35
C VAL A 180 17.50 -16.19 0.06
N ALA A 181 18.41 -15.92 -0.87
CA ALA A 181 19.84 -16.05 -0.61
C ALA A 181 20.33 -14.98 0.38
N SER A 182 19.90 -13.73 0.26
CA SER A 182 20.05 -12.72 1.31
C SER A 182 19.06 -11.58 1.18
N VAL A 183 18.37 -11.22 2.27
CA VAL A 183 17.53 -10.00 2.33
C VAL A 183 18.35 -8.71 2.17
N TYR A 184 19.68 -8.78 2.34
CA TYR A 184 20.58 -7.64 2.14
C TYR A 184 21.00 -7.45 0.68
N ASP A 185 20.62 -8.36 -0.22
CA ASP A 185 20.80 -8.23 -1.66
C ASP A 185 19.64 -7.41 -2.25
N THR A 186 19.87 -6.12 -2.43
CA THR A 186 18.88 -5.11 -2.85
C THR A 186 19.29 -4.42 -4.15
N ASP A 187 18.32 -3.84 -4.84
CA ASP A 187 18.55 -2.96 -5.99
C ASP A 187 19.38 -1.70 -5.64
N LEU A 188 19.69 -0.93 -6.69
CA LEU A 188 20.34 0.38 -6.61
C LEU A 188 19.54 1.43 -5.81
N LEU A 189 18.24 1.20 -5.58
CA LEU A 189 17.40 2.10 -4.80
C LEU A 189 17.56 1.86 -3.30
N GLY A 190 18.20 0.75 -2.89
CA GLY A 190 18.46 0.44 -1.49
C GLY A 190 17.18 0.22 -0.69
N ARG A 191 16.13 -0.33 -1.33
CA ARG A 191 14.80 -0.53 -0.72
C ARG A 191 14.78 -1.48 0.48
N MET A 192 15.84 -2.26 0.66
CA MET A 192 16.11 -3.07 1.85
C MET A 192 17.49 -2.79 2.47
N GLY A 193 18.10 -1.65 2.11
CA GLY A 193 19.45 -1.25 2.49
C GLY A 193 19.49 -0.08 3.47
N LEU A 194 20.63 0.63 3.48
CA LEU A 194 20.91 1.75 4.38
C LEU A 194 19.83 2.85 4.43
N PRO A 195 19.18 3.26 3.31
CA PRO A 195 18.14 4.30 3.33
C PRO A 195 16.92 3.97 4.21
N MET A 196 16.73 2.69 4.54
CA MET A 196 15.62 2.22 5.38
C MET A 196 15.96 2.20 6.87
N LEU A 197 17.22 2.48 7.23
CA LEU A 197 17.69 2.53 8.61
C LEU A 197 17.48 3.91 9.22
N SER A 198 16.90 3.94 10.42
CA SER A 198 16.92 5.11 11.30
C SER A 198 18.09 5.00 12.30
N PRO A 199 18.47 6.11 12.97
CA PRO A 199 19.46 6.05 14.06
C PRO A 199 19.07 5.09 15.18
N THR A 200 17.77 4.86 15.39
CA THR A 200 17.25 3.94 16.42
C THR A 200 17.42 2.46 16.06
N ASP A 201 17.71 2.13 14.79
CA ASP A 201 18.01 0.75 14.38
C ASP A 201 19.45 0.34 14.66
N LEU A 202 20.35 1.29 14.96
CA LEU A 202 21.76 1.00 15.21
C LEU A 202 21.93 0.47 16.64
N PRO A 203 22.33 -0.80 16.82
CA PRO A 203 22.60 -1.33 18.14
C PRO A 203 23.78 -0.61 18.78
N THR A 204 23.82 -0.58 20.12
CA THR A 204 24.92 0.04 20.86
C THR A 204 26.27 -0.50 20.41
N GLY A 205 27.18 0.40 20.01
CA GLY A 205 28.51 0.05 19.51
C GLY A 205 28.62 -0.09 17.98
N CYS A 206 27.50 -0.04 17.26
CA CYS A 206 27.49 -0.01 15.80
C CYS A 206 27.48 1.43 15.28
N THR A 207 28.49 1.79 14.48
CA THR A 207 28.56 3.11 13.80
C THR A 207 27.91 3.10 12.43
N THR A 208 27.71 1.93 11.84
CA THR A 208 27.04 1.73 10.55
C THR A 208 26.22 0.45 10.63
N GLY A 209 24.95 0.50 10.26
CA GLY A 209 24.12 -0.69 10.12
C GLY A 209 24.34 -1.31 8.75
N ILE A 210 24.25 -2.64 8.62
CA ILE A 210 24.49 -3.38 7.36
C ILE A 210 25.84 -2.97 6.69
N PRO A 211 26.98 -3.53 7.14
CA PRO A 211 28.29 -3.19 6.59
C PRO A 211 28.31 -3.37 5.07
N GLN A 212 29.01 -2.49 4.36
CA GLN A 212 29.12 -2.51 2.89
C GLN A 212 30.53 -2.92 2.44
N THR A 213 30.63 -3.48 1.24
CA THR A 213 31.88 -3.85 0.56
C THR A 213 31.71 -3.70 -0.95
N ALA A 214 32.80 -3.70 -1.72
CA ALA A 214 32.71 -3.81 -3.17
C ALA A 214 32.15 -5.19 -3.57
N PRO A 215 31.28 -5.29 -4.59
CA PRO A 215 30.81 -6.58 -5.10
C PRO A 215 31.98 -7.42 -5.60
N LEU A 216 31.89 -8.74 -5.39
CA LEU A 216 32.89 -9.67 -5.93
C LEU A 216 32.73 -9.86 -7.45
N ASP A 217 31.50 -9.73 -7.96
CA ASP A 217 31.24 -9.78 -9.40
C ASP A 217 31.61 -8.43 -10.04
N PRO A 218 32.63 -8.37 -10.91
CA PRO A 218 32.99 -7.12 -11.59
C PRO A 218 31.92 -6.63 -12.57
N GLN A 219 30.94 -7.47 -12.91
CA GLN A 219 29.80 -7.12 -13.76
C GLN A 219 28.65 -6.51 -12.97
N ASP A 220 28.67 -6.56 -11.63
CA ASP A 220 27.65 -5.92 -10.80
C ASP A 220 27.64 -4.40 -11.06
N THR A 221 26.45 -3.88 -11.29
CA THR A 221 26.21 -2.46 -11.55
C THR A 221 26.30 -1.59 -10.29
N ARG A 222 26.26 -2.21 -9.10
CA ARG A 222 26.22 -1.52 -7.82
C ARG A 222 27.62 -1.13 -7.37
N PRO A 223 27.81 0.10 -6.84
CA PRO A 223 29.12 0.53 -6.34
C PRO A 223 29.53 -0.22 -5.07
N THR A 224 28.56 -0.60 -4.24
CA THR A 224 28.76 -1.37 -3.00
C THR A 224 27.57 -2.31 -2.78
N VAL A 225 27.83 -3.41 -2.08
CA VAL A 225 26.84 -4.39 -1.62
C VAL A 225 27.07 -4.73 -0.15
N ALA A 226 26.11 -5.39 0.51
CA ALA A 226 26.28 -5.82 1.89
C ALA A 226 27.46 -6.81 2.05
N ASN A 227 28.26 -6.61 3.09
CA ASN A 227 29.38 -7.48 3.43
C ASN A 227 28.89 -8.73 4.18
N ILE A 228 28.35 -9.68 3.42
CA ILE A 228 27.77 -10.92 3.93
C ILE A 228 28.80 -11.74 4.74
N THR A 229 30.07 -11.77 4.32
CA THR A 229 31.13 -12.47 5.05
C THR A 229 31.31 -11.92 6.47
N ALA A 230 31.26 -10.60 6.65
CA ALA A 230 31.33 -9.99 7.97
C ALA A 230 30.02 -10.22 8.77
N LEU A 231 28.86 -10.17 8.11
CA LEU A 231 27.56 -10.35 8.74
C LEU A 231 27.30 -11.76 9.28
N LYS A 232 27.99 -12.77 8.74
CA LYS A 232 27.82 -14.16 9.14
C LYS A 232 28.87 -14.68 10.12
N ASP A 233 29.89 -13.90 10.47
CA ASP A 233 30.96 -14.30 11.38
C ASP A 233 30.72 -13.74 12.80
N PRO A 234 30.37 -14.58 13.80
CA PRO A 234 30.19 -14.14 15.18
C PRO A 234 31.40 -13.43 15.81
N ALA A 235 32.62 -13.67 15.32
CA ALA A 235 33.81 -12.96 15.80
C ALA A 235 33.95 -11.55 15.22
N ASN A 236 33.22 -11.22 14.15
CA ASN A 236 33.21 -9.90 13.55
C ASN A 236 32.21 -8.99 14.28
N SER A 237 32.59 -7.75 14.58
CA SER A 237 31.69 -6.79 15.23
C SER A 237 30.44 -6.49 14.42
N ALA A 238 30.51 -6.58 13.09
CA ALA A 238 29.37 -6.35 12.21
C ALA A 238 28.27 -7.40 12.35
N TYR A 239 28.57 -8.57 12.91
CA TYR A 239 27.61 -9.63 13.17
C TYR A 239 26.39 -9.13 13.95
N ASN A 240 26.56 -8.16 14.85
CA ASN A 240 25.48 -7.60 15.65
C ASN A 240 24.88 -6.30 15.09
N CYS A 241 25.39 -5.79 13.95
CA CYS A 241 25.04 -4.46 13.42
C CYS A 241 23.95 -4.48 12.35
N THR A 242 22.93 -5.32 12.51
CA THR A 242 21.74 -5.35 11.63
C THR A 242 20.46 -5.46 12.46
N PRO A 243 19.40 -4.73 12.10
CA PRO A 243 18.12 -4.81 12.78
C PRO A 243 17.22 -5.95 12.26
N LEU A 244 17.49 -6.48 11.07
CA LEU A 244 16.61 -7.47 10.43
C LEU A 244 16.68 -8.82 11.14
N ARG A 245 15.52 -9.37 11.52
CA ARG A 245 15.43 -10.61 12.32
C ARG A 245 14.38 -11.61 11.87
N PHE A 246 13.33 -11.16 11.20
CA PHE A 246 12.21 -12.02 10.84
C PHE A 246 11.73 -11.75 9.43
N VAL A 247 11.04 -12.73 8.87
CA VAL A 247 10.14 -12.54 7.73
C VAL A 247 8.72 -12.84 8.20
N ARG A 248 7.78 -11.92 7.93
CA ARG A 248 6.33 -12.15 8.03
C ARG A 248 5.84 -12.64 6.67
N VAL A 249 5.02 -13.68 6.65
CA VAL A 249 4.34 -14.15 5.44
C VAL A 249 2.86 -13.86 5.55
N VAL A 250 2.30 -13.26 4.50
CA VAL A 250 0.87 -12.97 4.39
C VAL A 250 0.26 -13.67 3.19
N ARG A 251 -1.05 -13.94 3.24
CA ARG A 251 -1.84 -14.46 2.12
C ARG A 251 -2.94 -13.46 1.77
N ALA A 252 -3.22 -13.30 0.48
CA ALA A 252 -4.37 -12.51 0.02
C ALA A 252 -5.68 -13.20 0.40
N ILE A 253 -6.65 -12.44 0.90
CA ILE A 253 -8.01 -12.92 1.10
C ILE A 253 -8.81 -12.53 -0.14
N ALA A 254 -9.27 -13.52 -0.90
CA ALA A 254 -10.08 -13.27 -2.08
C ALA A 254 -11.51 -12.91 -1.67
N PRO A 255 -12.08 -11.80 -2.18
CA PRO A 255 -13.49 -11.49 -1.93
C PRO A 255 -14.37 -12.58 -2.57
N PRO A 256 -15.39 -13.09 -1.84
CA PRO A 256 -16.31 -14.06 -2.42
C PRO A 256 -17.17 -13.41 -3.50
N SER A 257 -17.75 -14.25 -4.35
CA SER A 257 -18.68 -13.79 -5.39
C SER A 257 -19.87 -13.06 -4.77
N GLY A 258 -20.21 -11.88 -5.30
CA GLY A 258 -21.35 -11.08 -4.83
C GLY A 258 -21.01 -10.03 -3.77
N SER A 259 -19.77 -9.93 -3.30
CA SER A 259 -19.34 -8.93 -2.30
C SER A 259 -19.12 -7.51 -2.84
N THR A 260 -19.73 -7.17 -3.99
CA THR A 260 -19.76 -5.82 -4.54
C THR A 260 -20.55 -4.90 -3.62
N GLY A 261 -19.86 -4.13 -2.78
CA GLY A 261 -20.46 -3.23 -1.79
C GLY A 261 -19.78 -3.26 -0.42
N GLU A 262 -19.02 -4.32 -0.13
CA GLU A 262 -18.33 -4.49 1.16
C GLU A 262 -17.01 -3.72 1.26
N ARG A 263 -16.59 -3.04 0.19
CA ARG A 263 -15.36 -2.22 0.17
C ARG A 263 -15.35 -1.17 1.28
N GLN A 264 -16.50 -0.59 1.62
CA GLN A 264 -16.60 0.39 2.71
C GLN A 264 -16.28 -0.21 4.08
N ALA A 265 -16.53 -1.52 4.28
CA ALA A 265 -16.22 -2.22 5.51
C ALA A 265 -14.71 -2.46 5.71
N ILE A 266 -13.93 -2.45 4.63
CA ILE A 266 -12.46 -2.55 4.67
C ILE A 266 -11.82 -1.28 5.22
N GLY A 267 -12.46 -0.12 5.04
CA GLY A 267 -11.93 1.18 5.45
C GLY A 267 -11.17 1.91 4.34
N ASP A 268 -10.58 3.05 4.68
CA ASP A 268 -9.96 3.96 3.70
C ASP A 268 -8.46 3.64 3.56
N THR A 269 -8.18 2.59 2.79
CA THR A 269 -6.82 2.12 2.49
C THR A 269 -6.70 1.63 1.04
N ASN A 270 -5.46 1.63 0.54
CA ASN A 270 -5.12 1.10 -0.79
C ASN A 270 -4.75 -0.39 -0.74
N PHE A 271 -4.86 -1.03 0.42
CA PHE A 271 -4.58 -2.45 0.60
C PHE A 271 -5.85 -3.28 0.61
N GLU A 272 -5.88 -4.29 -0.24
CA GLU A 272 -6.89 -5.36 -0.16
C GLU A 272 -6.60 -6.31 1.00
N GLN A 273 -7.62 -7.06 1.40
CA GLN A 273 -7.63 -7.94 2.57
C GLN A 273 -6.53 -9.00 2.51
N ASN A 274 -5.89 -9.25 3.65
CA ASN A 274 -4.80 -10.22 3.75
C ASN A 274 -4.68 -10.74 5.18
N GLU A 275 -4.11 -11.92 5.37
CA GLU A 275 -3.95 -12.55 6.68
C GLU A 275 -2.50 -13.00 6.87
N ILE A 276 -2.03 -13.03 8.11
CA ILE A 276 -0.66 -13.46 8.41
C ILE A 276 -0.65 -14.98 8.55
N LEU A 277 0.11 -15.67 7.71
CA LEU A 277 0.31 -17.12 7.80
C LEU A 277 1.30 -17.47 8.92
N GLY A 278 2.25 -16.57 9.20
CA GLY A 278 3.18 -16.69 10.31
C GLY A 278 4.52 -16.02 10.01
N TYR A 279 5.52 -16.43 10.79
CA TYR A 279 6.83 -15.82 10.89
C TYR A 279 7.94 -16.87 10.80
N ALA A 280 9.08 -16.48 10.25
CA ALA A 280 10.32 -17.26 10.35
C ALA A 280 11.50 -16.32 10.65
N PRO A 281 12.55 -16.81 11.33
CA PRO A 281 13.75 -16.02 11.54
C PRO A 281 14.52 -15.82 10.22
N VAL A 282 15.19 -14.69 10.11
CA VAL A 282 16.19 -14.40 9.08
C VAL A 282 17.57 -14.65 9.67
N GLU A 283 18.39 -15.45 9.00
CA GLU A 283 19.72 -15.80 9.47
C GLU A 283 20.70 -14.61 9.40
N PRO A 284 21.86 -14.69 10.08
CA PRO A 284 22.83 -13.60 10.09
C PRO A 284 23.33 -13.10 8.74
N ASP A 285 23.52 -14.00 7.77
CA ASP A 285 23.84 -13.69 6.38
C ASP A 285 22.67 -13.09 5.58
N GLY A 286 21.50 -12.94 6.21
CA GLY A 286 20.26 -12.44 5.62
C GLY A 286 19.46 -13.52 4.89
N SER A 287 19.89 -14.77 4.88
CA SER A 287 19.15 -15.85 4.21
C SER A 287 17.94 -16.30 5.03
N PHE A 288 16.92 -16.79 4.32
CA PHE A 288 15.85 -17.57 4.93
C PHE A 288 15.33 -18.63 3.96
N GLN A 289 14.72 -19.67 4.52
CA GLN A 289 14.03 -20.71 3.77
C GLN A 289 12.78 -21.12 4.54
N ILE A 290 11.64 -21.13 3.85
CA ILE A 290 10.33 -21.38 4.45
C ILE A 290 9.46 -22.23 3.55
N ASN A 291 8.56 -23.02 4.14
CA ASN A 291 7.49 -23.68 3.44
C ASN A 291 6.27 -22.76 3.40
N ILE A 292 5.69 -22.60 2.21
CA ILE A 292 4.50 -21.78 1.95
C ILE A 292 3.40 -22.65 1.32
N PRO A 293 2.12 -22.27 1.48
CA PRO A 293 1.04 -22.92 0.75
C PRO A 293 1.25 -22.80 -0.76
N ALA A 294 1.15 -23.92 -1.48
CA ALA A 294 1.22 -23.95 -2.93
C ALA A 294 -0.07 -23.41 -3.56
N ASP A 295 0.01 -22.97 -4.82
CA ASP A 295 -1.10 -22.41 -5.59
C ASP A 295 -1.85 -21.29 -4.85
N THR A 296 -1.15 -20.57 -3.98
CA THR A 296 -1.68 -19.55 -3.08
C THR A 296 -0.90 -18.25 -3.24
N PRO A 297 -1.58 -17.09 -3.44
CA PRO A 297 -0.91 -15.79 -3.49
C PRO A 297 -0.39 -15.40 -2.10
N VAL A 298 0.93 -15.39 -1.95
CA VAL A 298 1.60 -14.97 -0.72
C VAL A 298 2.43 -13.71 -0.93
N GLY A 299 2.48 -12.87 0.09
CA GLY A 299 3.38 -11.72 0.22
C GLY A 299 4.29 -11.90 1.42
N PHE A 300 5.36 -11.13 1.51
CA PHE A 300 6.29 -11.20 2.64
C PHE A 300 6.86 -9.84 3.01
N SER A 301 7.15 -9.66 4.29
CA SER A 301 7.78 -8.45 4.82
C SER A 301 8.94 -8.83 5.73
N VAL A 302 10.12 -8.27 5.49
CA VAL A 302 11.25 -8.44 6.40
C VAL A 302 11.09 -7.47 7.56
N LEU A 303 11.28 -7.96 8.78
CA LEU A 303 10.99 -7.24 10.01
C LEU A 303 12.23 -6.98 10.82
N ASP A 304 12.19 -5.88 11.56
CA ASP A 304 13.19 -5.55 12.57
C ASP A 304 13.03 -6.36 13.87
N THR A 305 13.90 -6.05 14.84
CA THR A 305 13.90 -6.66 16.18
C THR A 305 12.61 -6.42 16.96
N GLN A 306 11.75 -5.49 16.55
CA GLN A 306 10.48 -5.15 17.18
C GLN A 306 9.27 -5.62 16.36
N GLY A 307 9.48 -6.34 15.25
CA GLY A 307 8.42 -6.88 14.41
C GLY A 307 7.80 -5.88 13.44
N ARG A 308 8.46 -4.74 13.18
CA ARG A 308 7.99 -3.73 12.21
C ARG A 308 8.58 -4.03 10.84
N ALA A 309 7.75 -4.02 9.80
CA ALA A 309 8.23 -4.24 8.44
C ALA A 309 9.15 -3.11 7.98
N PHE A 310 10.28 -3.46 7.36
CA PHE A 310 11.13 -2.51 6.63
C PHE A 310 10.50 -2.08 5.30
N GLN A 311 9.90 -3.05 4.62
CA GLN A 311 9.14 -2.89 3.40
C GLN A 311 7.98 -3.89 3.43
N VAL A 312 6.82 -3.45 2.94
CA VAL A 312 5.68 -4.33 2.69
C VAL A 312 5.69 -4.71 1.21
N HIS A 313 5.78 -6.01 0.91
CA HIS A 313 5.77 -6.47 -0.47
C HIS A 313 4.37 -6.32 -1.07
N THR A 314 4.24 -5.53 -2.13
CA THR A 314 2.96 -5.20 -2.78
C THR A 314 2.64 -6.09 -3.98
N ASN A 315 3.42 -7.16 -4.20
CA ASN A 315 3.22 -8.14 -5.27
C ASN A 315 2.86 -9.53 -4.69
N TRP A 316 2.15 -10.35 -5.45
CA TRP A 316 1.80 -11.70 -5.03
C TRP A 316 2.76 -12.73 -5.65
N VAL A 317 3.45 -13.48 -4.80
CA VAL A 317 4.26 -14.63 -5.19
C VAL A 317 3.43 -15.89 -5.07
N GLN A 318 3.61 -16.81 -6.03
CA GLN A 318 2.97 -18.11 -6.04
C GLN A 318 4.01 -19.16 -6.43
N ALA A 319 3.82 -20.38 -5.92
CA ALA A 319 4.64 -21.54 -6.27
C ALA A 319 3.74 -22.77 -6.42
N ARG A 320 4.10 -23.66 -7.34
CA ARG A 320 3.39 -24.92 -7.61
C ARG A 320 3.67 -25.94 -6.50
N PRO A 321 2.80 -26.94 -6.29
CA PRO A 321 3.03 -27.99 -5.29
C PRO A 321 4.37 -28.69 -5.49
N GLY A 322 5.20 -28.71 -4.45
CA GLY A 322 6.55 -29.27 -4.45
C GLY A 322 7.63 -28.41 -5.12
N GLU A 323 7.29 -27.22 -5.65
CA GLU A 323 8.27 -26.30 -6.24
C GLU A 323 9.20 -25.72 -5.17
N VAL A 324 10.48 -25.54 -5.54
CA VAL A 324 11.39 -24.64 -4.82
C VAL A 324 11.46 -23.34 -5.62
N ARG A 325 10.94 -22.27 -5.03
CA ARG A 325 11.02 -20.92 -5.56
C ARG A 325 12.20 -20.21 -4.92
N SER A 326 13.09 -19.64 -5.73
CA SER A 326 14.30 -18.97 -5.25
C SER A 326 14.33 -17.50 -5.66
N CYS A 327 14.77 -16.65 -4.75
CA CYS A 327 15.13 -15.27 -5.02
C CYS A 327 16.57 -15.00 -4.54
N ASP A 328 17.34 -14.21 -5.28
CA ASP A 328 18.67 -13.81 -4.84
C ASP A 328 18.57 -12.87 -3.62
N GLY A 329 17.64 -11.93 -3.66
CA GLY A 329 17.31 -11.05 -2.55
C GLY A 329 15.97 -10.34 -2.64
N CYS A 330 15.82 -9.31 -1.82
CA CYS A 330 14.59 -8.53 -1.73
C CYS A 330 14.69 -7.34 -2.71
N HIS A 331 14.16 -7.56 -3.92
CA HIS A 331 14.29 -6.64 -5.06
C HIS A 331 15.74 -6.51 -5.57
N SER A 332 16.53 -7.58 -5.49
CA SER A 332 17.86 -7.64 -6.13
C SER A 332 17.77 -7.50 -7.66
N PRO A 333 18.84 -7.07 -8.35
CA PRO A 333 18.89 -7.14 -9.80
C PRO A 333 18.51 -8.54 -10.30
N ARG A 334 17.52 -8.63 -11.20
CA ARG A 334 16.95 -9.93 -11.65
C ARG A 334 17.92 -10.78 -12.47
N LYS A 335 19.05 -10.20 -12.89
CA LYS A 335 20.12 -10.87 -13.60
C LYS A 335 21.45 -10.54 -12.91
N GLY A 336 22.19 -11.58 -12.59
CA GLY A 336 23.40 -11.52 -11.77
C GLY A 336 23.44 -12.73 -10.84
N ALA A 337 24.59 -13.01 -10.23
CA ALA A 337 24.65 -13.97 -9.14
C ALA A 337 24.24 -13.28 -7.82
N ALA A 338 23.51 -13.99 -6.95
CA ALA A 338 23.26 -13.51 -5.60
C ALA A 338 24.56 -13.14 -4.89
N ILE A 339 24.57 -12.08 -4.08
CA ILE A 339 25.76 -11.68 -3.30
C ILE A 339 26.12 -12.72 -2.22
N ASN A 340 25.15 -13.57 -1.84
CA ASN A 340 25.36 -14.72 -0.95
C ASN A 340 25.40 -16.03 -1.75
N SER A 341 26.39 -16.14 -2.65
CA SER A 341 26.62 -17.33 -3.47
C SER A 341 28.12 -17.64 -3.60
N GLY A 342 28.46 -18.78 -4.22
CA GLY A 342 29.84 -19.15 -4.51
C GLY A 342 30.77 -19.08 -3.30
N THR A 343 31.89 -18.36 -3.43
CA THR A 343 32.88 -18.18 -2.36
C THR A 343 32.27 -17.59 -1.09
N ILE A 344 31.31 -16.67 -1.20
CA ILE A 344 30.68 -16.05 -0.03
C ILE A 344 29.87 -17.10 0.72
N ALA A 345 28.97 -17.83 0.06
CA ALA A 345 28.19 -18.89 0.69
C ALA A 345 29.09 -19.96 1.32
N ASN A 346 30.15 -20.37 0.61
CA ASN A 346 31.07 -21.44 1.02
C ASN A 346 32.05 -21.08 2.14
N THR A 347 32.20 -19.79 2.50
CA THR A 347 33.11 -19.39 3.57
C THR A 347 32.53 -19.79 4.92
N ILE A 348 33.22 -20.60 5.72
CA ILE A 348 32.77 -21.01 7.05
C ILE A 348 33.59 -20.28 8.12
N PRO A 349 33.02 -19.32 8.86
CA PRO A 349 33.69 -18.68 9.99
C PRO A 349 34.09 -19.67 11.09
N GLN A 350 35.28 -19.49 11.66
CA GLN A 350 35.76 -20.33 12.77
C GLN A 350 34.92 -20.18 14.05
N ALA A 351 34.25 -19.03 14.21
CA ALA A 351 33.40 -18.76 15.35
C ALA A 351 32.00 -19.41 15.25
N TRP A 352 31.72 -20.19 14.20
CA TRP A 352 30.51 -20.99 14.13
C TRP A 352 30.54 -22.15 15.12
N GLN A 353 29.36 -22.54 15.62
CA GLN A 353 29.17 -23.81 16.30
C GLN A 353 29.63 -24.97 15.39
N ALA A 354 30.43 -25.89 15.94
CA ALA A 354 31.13 -26.91 15.17
C ALA A 354 30.17 -27.87 14.42
N ASN A 355 29.01 -28.15 14.99
CA ASN A 355 27.96 -28.97 14.39
C ASN A 355 27.33 -28.31 13.15
N LEU A 356 27.07 -27.00 13.19
CA LEU A 356 26.57 -26.24 12.04
C LEU A 356 27.63 -26.10 10.95
N ALA A 357 28.89 -25.87 11.33
CA ALA A 357 30.01 -25.89 10.39
C ALA A 357 30.15 -27.24 9.68
N ALA A 358 29.99 -28.35 10.41
CA ALA A 358 30.03 -29.71 9.84
C ALA A 358 28.83 -30.04 8.93
N ALA A 359 27.68 -29.40 9.17
CA ALA A 359 26.47 -29.60 8.37
C ALA A 359 26.41 -28.72 7.11
N HIS A 360 27.37 -27.81 6.91
CA HIS A 360 27.41 -26.98 5.71
C HIS A 360 27.76 -27.79 4.46
N LEU A 361 27.05 -27.53 3.36
CA LEU A 361 27.33 -28.09 2.04
C LEU A 361 27.69 -26.97 1.04
N PRO A 362 28.51 -27.26 0.01
CA PRO A 362 28.86 -26.25 -0.98
C PRO A 362 27.62 -25.60 -1.62
N GLY A 363 27.60 -24.28 -1.63
CA GLY A 363 26.52 -23.44 -2.14
C GLY A 363 25.43 -23.13 -1.13
N PHE A 364 25.45 -23.71 0.08
CA PHE A 364 24.40 -23.48 1.05
C PHE A 364 24.55 -22.12 1.74
N THR A 365 23.45 -21.40 1.85
CA THR A 365 23.35 -20.27 2.78
C THR A 365 23.26 -20.75 4.24
N MET A 366 23.28 -19.84 5.21
CA MET A 366 23.06 -20.19 6.61
C MET A 366 21.69 -20.85 6.82
N ALA A 367 20.63 -20.38 6.14
CA ALA A 367 19.29 -20.96 6.27
C ALA A 367 19.22 -22.41 5.77
N GLN A 368 19.85 -22.68 4.63
CA GLN A 368 19.97 -24.03 4.08
C GLN A 368 20.83 -24.93 4.97
N THR A 369 21.95 -24.40 5.48
CA THR A 369 22.84 -25.10 6.42
C THR A 369 22.10 -25.48 7.71
N ARG A 370 21.28 -24.57 8.27
CA ARG A 370 20.49 -24.85 9.47
C ARG A 370 19.44 -25.94 9.23
N GLY A 371 18.76 -25.88 8.08
CA GLY A 371 17.81 -26.91 7.72
C GLY A 371 18.46 -28.28 7.51
N ASN A 372 19.64 -28.33 6.89
CA ASN A 372 20.42 -29.55 6.73
C ASN A 372 20.93 -30.11 8.06
N TYR A 373 21.39 -29.25 8.96
CA TYR A 373 21.79 -29.65 10.31
C TYR A 373 20.64 -30.32 11.06
N TRP A 374 19.43 -29.73 11.00
CA TRP A 374 18.26 -30.33 11.63
C TRP A 374 17.90 -31.67 10.99
N ALA A 375 17.85 -31.73 9.65
CA ALA A 375 17.49 -32.96 8.92
C ALA A 375 18.45 -34.12 9.25
N THR A 376 19.76 -33.86 9.20
CA THR A 376 20.77 -34.87 9.50
C THR A 376 20.74 -35.32 10.96
N THR A 377 20.57 -34.39 11.90
CA THR A 377 20.50 -34.69 13.35
C THR A 377 19.26 -35.53 13.71
N ASN A 378 18.16 -35.31 13.01
CA ASN A 378 16.88 -35.97 13.27
C ASN A 378 16.64 -37.19 12.36
N ASN A 379 17.60 -37.54 11.50
CA ASN A 379 17.45 -38.54 10.44
C ASN A 379 16.19 -38.31 9.59
N ASP A 380 15.87 -37.03 9.37
CA ASP A 380 14.71 -36.62 8.59
C ASP A 380 15.07 -36.48 7.13
N THR A 381 14.28 -37.13 6.28
CA THR A 381 14.37 -37.05 4.81
C THR A 381 13.20 -36.25 4.22
N ASN A 382 12.28 -35.78 5.07
CA ASN A 382 11.11 -35.01 4.73
C ASN A 382 11.30 -33.51 5.05
N PRO A 383 11.45 -32.63 4.04
CA PRO A 383 11.58 -31.20 4.30
C PRO A 383 10.29 -30.54 4.82
N VAL A 384 9.15 -31.25 4.82
CA VAL A 384 7.88 -30.71 5.32
C VAL A 384 7.87 -30.59 6.84
N ASP A 385 8.40 -31.61 7.54
CA ASP A 385 8.35 -31.69 9.00
C ASP A 385 9.51 -30.93 9.66
N ASN A 386 10.37 -30.31 8.85
CA ASN A 386 11.48 -29.51 9.34
C ASN A 386 10.97 -28.20 9.96
N PRO A 387 11.05 -28.03 11.30
CA PRO A 387 10.57 -26.85 11.98
C PRO A 387 11.39 -25.61 11.62
N VAL A 388 12.59 -25.76 11.05
CA VAL A 388 13.40 -24.64 10.54
C VAL A 388 12.68 -23.93 9.39
N TYR A 389 11.88 -24.65 8.61
CA TYR A 389 11.15 -24.12 7.45
C TYR A 389 9.67 -23.83 7.75
N THR A 390 9.19 -24.18 8.94
CA THR A 390 7.79 -24.02 9.32
C THR A 390 7.53 -22.61 9.83
N LEU A 391 6.43 -21.99 9.36
CA LEU A 391 6.00 -20.69 9.87
C LEU A 391 5.45 -20.81 11.29
N SER A 392 5.90 -19.93 12.16
CA SER A 392 5.46 -19.81 13.55
C SER A 392 4.43 -18.69 13.70
N PRO A 393 3.40 -18.82 14.56
CA PRO A 393 2.50 -17.70 14.88
C PRO A 393 3.20 -16.60 15.70
N ASN A 394 4.37 -16.89 16.27
CA ASN A 394 5.15 -15.98 17.11
C ASN A 394 6.52 -15.69 16.50
N MET A 395 6.99 -14.46 16.70
CA MET A 395 8.34 -14.07 16.34
C MET A 395 9.29 -14.55 17.42
N THR A 396 10.05 -15.62 17.12
CA THR A 396 11.05 -16.19 18.02
C THR A 396 12.39 -16.30 17.32
N TYR A 397 13.42 -15.72 17.93
CA TYR A 397 14.78 -15.76 17.43
C TYR A 397 15.72 -16.17 18.55
N THR A 398 16.61 -17.12 18.25
CA THR A 398 17.72 -17.50 19.10
C THR A 398 18.94 -17.69 18.22
N ASP A 399 20.06 -17.11 18.61
CA ASP A 399 21.31 -17.31 17.89
C ASP A 399 21.86 -18.70 18.15
N VAL A 400 21.89 -19.51 17.10
CA VAL A 400 22.44 -20.87 17.12
C VAL A 400 23.85 -20.95 16.52
N TRP A 401 24.39 -19.84 16.00
CA TRP A 401 25.60 -19.82 15.21
C TRP A 401 26.84 -19.52 16.05
N ALA A 402 26.75 -18.59 17.00
CA ALA A 402 27.90 -18.20 17.81
C ALA A 402 28.40 -19.34 18.71
N ALA A 403 29.65 -19.78 18.52
CA ALA A 403 30.31 -20.75 19.40
C ALA A 403 30.51 -20.20 20.81
N ASN A 404 30.81 -18.90 20.92
CA ASN A 404 30.89 -18.18 22.18
C ASN A 404 29.58 -17.43 22.45
N PRO A 405 28.84 -17.75 23.54
CA PRO A 405 27.59 -17.08 23.89
C PRO A 405 27.71 -15.56 24.07
N SER A 406 28.90 -15.02 24.39
CA SER A 406 29.07 -13.57 24.52
C SER A 406 29.04 -12.82 23.19
N GLN A 407 29.17 -13.52 22.06
CA GLN A 407 29.12 -12.99 20.71
C GLN A 407 27.75 -13.17 20.05
N ALA A 408 26.88 -13.99 20.67
CA ALA A 408 25.56 -14.30 20.17
C ALA A 408 24.69 -13.05 20.05
N ARG A 409 23.90 -12.98 18.97
CA ARG A 409 22.81 -12.02 18.83
C ARG A 409 21.77 -12.26 19.92
N ALA A 410 21.23 -11.17 20.46
CA ALA A 410 20.20 -11.23 21.49
C ALA A 410 18.99 -12.07 21.03
N ALA A 411 18.51 -12.94 21.93
CA ALA A 411 17.27 -13.68 21.70
C ALA A 411 16.07 -12.72 21.72
N ILE A 412 15.06 -13.03 20.91
CA ILE A 412 13.85 -12.20 20.78
C ILE A 412 12.64 -13.12 20.84
N GLN A 413 11.65 -12.72 21.63
CA GLN A 413 10.33 -13.36 21.68
C GLN A 413 9.26 -12.28 21.68
N ILE A 414 8.40 -12.28 20.66
CA ILE A 414 7.25 -11.39 20.55
C ILE A 414 6.01 -12.23 20.22
N ASP A 415 5.13 -12.34 21.21
CA ASP A 415 3.88 -13.10 21.15
C ASP A 415 2.68 -12.25 21.64
N TYR A 416 1.48 -12.81 21.58
CA TYR A 416 0.27 -12.15 22.08
C TYR A 416 -0.06 -12.49 23.54
N SER A 417 0.80 -13.23 24.25
CA SER A 417 0.50 -13.67 25.63
C SER A 417 0.38 -12.51 26.62
N GLY A 418 0.97 -11.35 26.30
CA GLY A 418 0.87 -10.12 27.07
C GLY A 418 -0.40 -9.29 26.80
N LEU A 419 -1.29 -9.71 25.89
CA LEU A 419 -2.56 -9.02 25.66
C LEU A 419 -3.56 -9.35 26.78
N SER A 420 -4.17 -8.31 27.33
CA SER A 420 -5.33 -8.43 28.23
C SER A 420 -6.64 -8.01 27.56
N THR A 421 -6.56 -7.53 26.32
CA THR A 421 -7.68 -7.32 25.40
C THR A 421 -7.85 -8.56 24.53
N THR A 422 -8.87 -8.57 23.67
CA THR A 422 -9.06 -9.65 22.68
C THR A 422 -7.80 -9.82 21.84
N ALA A 423 -7.22 -11.01 21.88
CA ALA A 423 -6.10 -11.41 21.03
C ALA A 423 -6.63 -12.03 19.74
N PRO A 424 -5.96 -11.82 18.59
CA PRO A 424 -6.32 -12.53 17.38
C PRO A 424 -5.98 -14.03 17.52
N SER A 425 -6.66 -14.87 16.75
CA SER A 425 -6.42 -16.32 16.77
C SER A 425 -5.02 -16.67 16.26
N THR A 426 -4.37 -17.64 16.92
CA THR A 426 -3.04 -18.16 16.55
C THR A 426 -3.05 -19.64 16.15
N THR A 427 -4.24 -20.29 16.12
CA THR A 427 -4.41 -21.69 15.70
C THR A 427 -4.53 -21.85 14.18
N GLY A 428 -4.48 -20.74 13.45
CA GLY A 428 -4.49 -20.65 12.00
C GLY A 428 -3.95 -19.28 11.57
N PRO A 429 -4.27 -18.81 10.35
CA PRO A 429 -3.89 -17.48 9.92
C PRO A 429 -4.41 -16.39 10.87
N ILE A 430 -3.56 -15.40 11.14
CA ILE A 430 -3.87 -14.30 12.04
C ILE A 430 -4.57 -13.20 11.24
N ILE A 431 -5.78 -12.85 11.68
CA ILE A 431 -6.59 -11.77 11.13
C ILE A 431 -6.73 -10.68 12.20
N ILE A 432 -6.50 -9.43 11.82
CA ILE A 432 -6.61 -8.27 12.69
C ILE A 432 -7.66 -7.30 12.15
N ASN A 433 -8.82 -7.28 12.80
CA ASN A 433 -9.84 -6.26 12.62
C ASN A 433 -9.67 -5.12 13.63
N TYR A 434 -9.89 -3.88 13.20
CA TYR A 434 -9.77 -2.72 14.06
C TYR A 434 -10.78 -2.73 15.23
N PRO A 435 -12.09 -2.96 15.01
CA PRO A 435 -13.07 -2.98 16.12
C PRO A 435 -12.78 -4.04 17.17
N ASP A 436 -12.33 -5.21 16.72
CA ASP A 436 -12.19 -6.38 17.60
C ASP A 436 -10.87 -6.37 18.38
N HIS A 437 -9.80 -5.82 17.79
CA HIS A 437 -8.44 -5.98 18.29
C HIS A 437 -7.74 -4.65 18.62
N ILE A 438 -7.97 -3.59 17.83
CA ILE A 438 -7.24 -2.31 17.98
C ILE A 438 -7.99 -1.33 18.87
N GLN A 439 -9.30 -1.10 18.64
CA GLN A 439 -10.10 -0.22 19.50
C GLN A 439 -10.02 -0.61 21.00
N PRO A 440 -10.06 -1.90 21.38
CA PRO A 440 -9.94 -2.29 22.78
C PRO A 440 -8.62 -1.83 23.43
N LEU A 441 -7.54 -1.67 22.66
CA LEU A 441 -6.29 -1.13 23.19
C LEU A 441 -6.46 0.31 23.67
N TRP A 442 -7.23 1.14 22.98
CA TRP A 442 -7.46 2.55 23.34
C TRP A 442 -8.35 2.68 24.58
N SER A 443 -9.35 1.81 24.69
CA SER A 443 -10.32 1.82 25.80
C SER A 443 -9.86 1.06 27.04
N LYS A 444 -8.79 0.27 26.95
CA LYS A 444 -8.22 -0.47 28.09
C LYS A 444 -7.82 0.48 29.21
N SER A 445 -8.36 0.24 30.40
CA SER A 445 -8.05 1.00 31.61
C SER A 445 -6.56 0.94 31.95
N ARG A 446 -5.92 2.11 32.00
CA ARG A 446 -4.53 2.34 32.44
C ARG A 446 -4.48 3.43 33.52
N GLY A 447 -5.56 3.54 34.31
CA GLY A 447 -5.73 4.66 35.25
C GLY A 447 -5.78 6.00 34.51
N ALA A 448 -5.00 6.97 34.98
CA ALA A 448 -4.89 8.29 34.35
C ALA A 448 -4.34 8.26 32.91
N ASN A 449 -3.63 7.19 32.53
CA ASN A 449 -3.03 7.01 31.19
C ASN A 449 -3.94 6.24 30.23
N THR A 450 -5.23 6.07 30.55
CA THR A 450 -6.18 5.45 29.61
C THR A 450 -6.28 6.35 28.38
N CYS A 451 -6.08 5.80 27.17
CA CYS A 451 -5.97 6.61 25.96
C CYS A 451 -7.22 7.45 25.74
N THR A 452 -8.41 6.88 25.92
CA THR A 452 -9.69 7.59 25.79
C THR A 452 -9.99 8.57 26.93
N THR A 453 -9.18 8.62 27.99
CA THR A 453 -9.27 9.68 29.01
C THR A 453 -8.58 10.95 28.54
N CYS A 454 -7.46 10.83 27.82
CA CYS A 454 -6.75 11.98 27.24
C CYS A 454 -7.27 12.36 25.85
N HIS A 455 -7.60 11.36 25.03
CA HIS A 455 -8.06 11.47 23.64
C HIS A 455 -9.53 11.07 23.53
N SER A 456 -10.37 11.85 24.20
CA SER A 456 -11.82 11.64 24.26
C SER A 456 -12.56 12.47 23.21
N ALA A 457 -13.89 12.39 23.18
CA ALA A 457 -14.73 13.22 22.33
C ALA A 457 -14.59 14.74 22.58
N SER A 458 -14.06 15.15 23.74
CA SER A 458 -13.78 16.56 24.04
C SER A 458 -12.38 17.02 23.60
N ASP A 459 -11.51 16.10 23.14
CA ASP A 459 -10.19 16.46 22.60
C ASP A 459 -10.34 16.93 21.15
N ALA A 460 -10.06 18.22 20.92
CA ALA A 460 -10.14 18.83 19.60
C ALA A 460 -9.05 18.34 18.61
N LYS A 461 -8.01 17.66 19.10
CA LYS A 461 -6.87 17.19 18.30
C LYS A 461 -6.99 15.73 17.88
N LEU A 462 -7.43 14.85 18.77
CA LEU A 462 -7.53 13.41 18.51
C LEU A 462 -8.61 12.77 19.38
N ASN A 463 -9.61 12.16 18.75
CA ASN A 463 -10.64 11.40 19.43
C ASN A 463 -10.46 9.90 19.19
N LEU A 464 -10.14 9.13 20.23
CA LEU A 464 -9.97 7.67 20.18
C LEU A 464 -11.18 6.88 20.73
N SER A 465 -12.33 7.54 20.88
CA SER A 465 -13.56 6.92 21.38
C SER A 465 -14.09 5.84 20.42
N ALA A 466 -14.75 4.83 20.98
CA ALA A 466 -15.34 3.72 20.25
C ALA A 466 -16.75 4.02 19.67
N THR A 467 -17.15 5.29 19.62
CA THR A 467 -18.44 5.71 19.07
C THR A 467 -18.49 5.54 17.56
N ILE A 468 -19.69 5.33 17.01
CA ILE A 468 -19.88 5.10 15.57
C ILE A 468 -20.05 6.46 14.86
N ALA A 469 -19.15 6.74 13.93
CA ALA A 469 -19.15 7.93 13.10
C ALA A 469 -20.19 7.82 11.96
N GLY A 470 -20.42 8.92 11.23
CA GLY A 470 -21.35 8.93 10.09
C GLY A 470 -21.02 7.91 8.98
N THR A 471 -19.75 7.51 8.87
CA THR A 471 -19.27 6.46 7.95
C THR A 471 -19.69 5.05 8.36
N GLY A 472 -20.26 4.87 9.55
CA GLY A 472 -20.55 3.58 10.16
C GLY A 472 -19.34 2.93 10.84
N ARG A 473 -18.15 3.55 10.76
CA ARG A 473 -16.92 3.08 11.41
C ARG A 473 -16.68 3.83 12.71
N MET A 474 -15.81 3.31 13.56
CA MET A 474 -15.49 3.96 14.83
C MET A 474 -14.75 5.28 14.60
N VAL A 475 -15.08 6.32 15.37
CA VAL A 475 -14.44 7.65 15.27
C VAL A 475 -12.92 7.58 15.40
N SER A 476 -12.43 6.72 16.30
CA SER A 476 -11.01 6.49 16.48
C SER A 476 -10.29 6.01 15.22
N TYR A 477 -10.94 5.17 14.40
CA TYR A 477 -10.38 4.69 13.14
C TYR A 477 -10.22 5.85 12.16
N GLU A 478 -11.28 6.63 11.97
CA GLU A 478 -11.28 7.78 11.06
C GLU A 478 -10.21 8.79 11.46
N ASN A 479 -10.08 9.10 12.75
CA ASN A 479 -9.11 10.08 13.25
C ASN A 479 -7.65 9.62 13.15
N LEU A 480 -7.41 8.30 13.09
CA LEU A 480 -6.06 7.76 12.89
C LEU A 480 -5.69 7.70 11.41
N MET A 481 -6.65 7.41 10.54
CA MET A 481 -6.45 7.11 9.12
C MET A 481 -6.60 8.32 8.21
N VAL A 482 -7.35 9.35 8.63
CA VAL A 482 -7.64 10.55 7.83
C VAL A 482 -7.03 11.78 8.49
N GLY A 483 -6.24 12.54 7.74
CA GLY A 483 -5.65 13.79 8.21
C GLY A 483 -6.64 14.95 8.26
N ALA A 484 -6.30 16.00 9.01
CA ALA A 484 -7.13 17.20 9.10
C ALA A 484 -7.18 17.95 7.75
N PRO A 485 -8.28 18.63 7.40
CA PRO A 485 -8.34 19.50 6.23
C PRO A 485 -7.23 20.56 6.21
N VAL A 486 -6.63 20.79 5.04
CA VAL A 486 -5.64 21.85 4.83
C VAL A 486 -6.36 23.19 4.66
N ILE A 487 -6.01 24.18 5.49
CA ILE A 487 -6.58 25.52 5.49
C ILE A 487 -5.48 26.56 5.22
N VAL A 488 -5.68 27.43 4.24
CA VAL A 488 -4.76 28.53 3.87
C VAL A 488 -5.53 29.86 3.80
N ASN A 489 -5.04 30.90 4.48
CA ASN A 489 -5.72 32.20 4.60
C ASN A 489 -7.19 32.07 5.01
N GLY A 490 -7.45 31.08 5.87
CA GLY A 490 -8.78 30.79 6.35
C GLY A 490 -9.72 30.15 5.37
N GLN A 491 -9.24 29.56 4.27
CA GLN A 491 -10.06 28.81 3.31
C GLN A 491 -9.52 27.39 3.13
N PRO A 492 -10.39 26.38 2.96
CA PRO A 492 -9.98 25.03 2.64
C PRO A 492 -9.31 25.00 1.28
N VAL A 493 -8.22 24.25 1.18
CA VAL A 493 -7.62 23.96 -0.11
C VAL A 493 -8.46 22.88 -0.79
N LEU A 494 -8.82 23.15 -2.04
CA LEU A 494 -9.66 22.27 -2.84
C LEU A 494 -8.79 21.73 -3.98
N GLN A 495 -8.88 20.43 -4.19
CA GLN A 495 -8.21 19.75 -5.29
C GLN A 495 -9.25 18.99 -6.11
N VAL A 496 -8.94 18.75 -7.39
CA VAL A 496 -9.76 17.90 -8.23
C VAL A 496 -9.18 16.51 -8.21
N GLN A 497 -9.95 15.55 -7.71
CA GLN A 497 -9.63 14.13 -7.78
C GLN A 497 -10.68 13.45 -8.66
N ASP A 498 -10.22 12.82 -9.73
CA ASP A 498 -11.07 12.07 -10.65
C ASP A 498 -12.27 12.87 -11.20
N GLY A 499 -12.01 14.16 -11.46
CA GLY A 499 -13.00 15.09 -11.99
C GLY A 499 -14.03 15.59 -10.97
N VAL A 500 -13.84 15.26 -9.69
CA VAL A 500 -14.66 15.72 -8.56
C VAL A 500 -13.84 16.63 -7.67
N GLN A 501 -14.46 17.70 -7.17
CA GLN A 501 -13.84 18.60 -6.21
C GLN A 501 -13.82 17.96 -4.82
N VAL A 502 -12.64 17.84 -4.22
CA VAL A 502 -12.45 17.30 -2.88
C VAL A 502 -11.60 18.24 -2.03
N VAL A 503 -11.75 18.15 -0.72
CA VAL A 503 -10.94 18.91 0.24
C VAL A 503 -9.57 18.24 0.36
N GLU A 504 -8.50 19.03 0.31
CA GLU A 504 -7.16 18.54 0.62
C GLU A 504 -7.02 18.27 2.11
N THR A 505 -6.44 17.13 2.47
CA THR A 505 -6.16 16.74 3.86
C THR A 505 -4.66 16.70 4.10
N GLY A 506 -4.23 17.16 5.27
CA GLY A 506 -2.87 17.01 5.74
C GLY A 506 -2.52 15.56 6.10
N PRO A 507 -1.33 15.33 6.68
CA PRO A 507 -0.89 13.99 7.08
C PRO A 507 -1.82 13.35 8.12
N ALA A 508 -2.02 12.04 8.01
CA ALA A 508 -2.66 11.22 9.04
C ALA A 508 -1.63 10.68 10.05
N LEU A 509 -2.09 10.21 11.21
CA LEU A 509 -1.24 9.56 12.23
C LEU A 509 -0.74 8.19 11.75
N VAL A 510 -1.58 7.47 11.00
CA VAL A 510 -1.26 6.20 10.37
C VAL A 510 -0.97 6.41 8.89
N TYR A 511 0.18 5.95 8.44
CA TYR A 511 0.55 5.90 7.04
C TYR A 511 0.23 4.51 6.49
N SER A 512 -0.79 4.42 5.63
CA SER A 512 -1.33 3.17 5.09
C SER A 512 -1.15 3.02 3.59
N THR A 513 -0.35 3.89 2.96
CA THR A 513 -0.13 3.87 1.51
C THR A 513 1.20 3.22 1.16
N ALA A 514 1.20 2.35 0.16
CA ALA A 514 2.43 1.83 -0.42
C ALA A 514 2.19 1.55 -1.91
N SER A 515 3.23 1.77 -2.71
CA SER A 515 3.25 1.48 -4.14
C SER A 515 4.57 0.81 -4.48
N GLU A 516 4.67 0.09 -5.60
CA GLU A 516 5.91 -0.60 -6.00
C GLU A 516 7.13 0.34 -6.13
N GLY A 517 6.91 1.66 -6.25
CA GLY A 517 7.94 2.69 -6.25
C GLY A 517 8.26 3.32 -4.88
N GLN A 518 7.39 3.15 -3.87
CA GLN A 518 7.46 3.82 -2.56
C GLN A 518 7.05 2.92 -1.38
N ALA A 519 7.06 1.59 -1.55
CA ALA A 519 6.67 0.66 -0.49
C ALA A 519 7.72 0.64 0.62
N VAL A 520 7.65 1.62 1.50
CA VAL A 520 8.35 1.66 2.79
C VAL A 520 7.53 0.92 3.84
N GLY A 521 8.14 0.58 4.97
CA GLY A 521 7.46 -0.03 6.11
C GLY A 521 6.36 0.87 6.66
N LEU A 522 5.10 0.45 6.54
CA LEU A 522 3.95 1.28 6.91
C LEU A 522 3.97 1.67 8.39
N ALA A 523 4.25 0.72 9.29
CA ALA A 523 4.40 1.01 10.71
C ALA A 523 5.57 1.95 10.99
N ARG A 524 6.70 1.78 10.29
CA ARG A 524 7.90 2.63 10.46
C ARG A 524 7.70 4.05 9.93
N SER A 525 6.83 4.22 8.94
CA SER A 525 6.45 5.52 8.38
C SER A 525 5.26 6.17 9.08
N SER A 526 4.63 5.47 10.03
CA SER A 526 3.49 6.00 10.77
C SER A 526 3.93 6.80 11.99
N ARG A 527 3.48 8.06 12.07
CA ARG A 527 3.79 8.94 13.20
C ARG A 527 3.21 8.41 14.52
N LEU A 528 2.09 7.68 14.47
CA LEU A 528 1.54 6.97 15.63
C LEU A 528 2.57 6.04 16.29
N VAL A 529 3.29 5.24 15.50
CA VAL A 529 4.26 4.25 16.02
C VAL A 529 5.45 4.95 16.66
N GLU A 530 5.92 6.05 16.07
CA GLU A 530 7.01 6.84 16.66
C GLU A 530 6.63 7.43 18.02
N ILE A 531 5.40 7.96 18.15
CA ILE A 531 4.91 8.52 19.41
C ILE A 531 4.77 7.43 20.47
N LEU A 532 4.13 6.30 20.13
CA LEU A 532 3.90 5.19 21.07
C LEU A 532 5.20 4.51 21.51
N SER A 533 6.17 4.37 20.60
CA SER A 533 7.46 3.75 20.92
C SER A 533 8.49 4.72 21.51
N GLY A 534 8.32 6.03 21.28
CA GLY A 534 9.34 7.05 21.58
C GLY A 534 10.56 7.00 20.66
N GLN A 535 10.48 6.29 19.55
CA GLN A 535 11.56 6.13 18.59
C GLN A 535 11.27 6.95 17.34
N LEU A 536 12.24 7.77 16.92
CA LEU A 536 12.19 8.39 15.60
C LEU A 536 12.55 7.35 14.54
N LEU A 537 11.69 7.19 13.54
CA LEU A 537 11.77 6.19 12.49
C LEU A 537 11.75 6.89 11.13
N MET A 538 10.75 6.63 10.29
CA MET A 538 10.65 7.08 8.91
C MET A 538 9.37 7.88 8.62
N SER A 539 8.72 8.45 9.65
CA SER A 539 7.58 9.33 9.40
C SER A 539 8.02 10.60 8.67
N SER A 540 7.18 11.14 7.80
CA SER A 540 7.53 12.34 7.03
C SER A 540 7.69 13.56 7.93
N SER A 541 8.48 14.54 7.49
CA SER A 541 8.61 15.84 8.19
C SER A 541 7.26 16.51 8.42
N ASP A 542 6.34 16.38 7.45
CA ASP A 542 5.01 16.97 7.53
C ASP A 542 4.18 16.28 8.61
N ALA A 543 4.26 14.95 8.73
CA ALA A 543 3.58 14.21 9.79
C ALA A 543 4.17 14.55 11.17
N GLN A 544 5.49 14.73 11.27
CA GLN A 544 6.15 15.16 12.52
C GLN A 544 5.74 16.60 12.90
N ALA A 545 5.58 17.49 11.92
CA ALA A 545 5.12 18.86 12.15
C ALA A 545 3.63 18.93 12.54
N ALA A 546 2.79 18.11 11.89
CA ALA A 546 1.36 18.01 12.21
C ALA A 546 1.13 17.40 13.60
N PHE A 547 1.95 16.43 14.00
CA PHE A 547 1.86 15.74 15.28
C PHE A 547 3.20 15.80 16.03
N PRO A 548 3.57 16.98 16.56
CA PRO A 548 4.81 17.15 17.30
C PRO A 548 4.80 16.30 18.57
N THR A 549 5.98 15.89 19.01
CA THR A 549 6.11 15.16 20.28
C THR A 549 5.47 15.99 21.41
N PRO A 550 4.59 15.41 22.24
CA PRO A 550 3.86 16.16 23.25
C PRO A 550 4.82 16.93 24.18
N PRO A 551 4.67 18.26 24.34
CA PRO A 551 5.50 19.04 25.25
C PRO A 551 5.09 18.78 26.71
N ALA A 552 6.02 18.99 27.65
CA ALA A 552 5.71 18.93 29.08
C ALA A 552 4.55 19.90 29.42
N PRO A 553 3.59 19.52 30.30
CA PRO A 553 3.61 18.36 31.20
C PRO A 553 2.89 17.11 30.64
N ALA A 554 2.68 17.00 29.31
CA ALA A 554 2.00 15.83 28.75
C ALA A 554 2.74 14.52 29.11
N PRO A 555 2.01 13.43 29.44
CA PRO A 555 2.65 12.17 29.78
C PRO A 555 3.38 11.58 28.57
N SER A 556 4.50 10.91 28.85
CA SER A 556 5.19 10.13 27.82
C SER A 556 4.36 8.91 27.46
N HIS A 557 4.18 8.67 26.17
CA HIS A 557 3.50 7.48 25.65
C HIS A 557 4.39 6.23 25.70
N VAL A 558 5.70 6.41 25.87
CA VAL A 558 6.68 5.33 25.93
C VAL A 558 6.37 4.39 27.09
N GLY A 559 6.19 3.11 26.78
CA GLY A 559 5.89 2.06 27.76
C GLY A 559 4.42 2.01 28.20
N MET A 560 3.52 2.85 27.64
CA MET A 560 2.08 2.71 27.87
C MET A 560 1.50 1.45 27.22
N LEU A 561 2.10 1.01 26.11
CA LEU A 561 1.81 -0.26 25.46
C LEU A 561 2.94 -1.24 25.75
N ASN A 562 2.59 -2.47 26.10
CA ASN A 562 3.56 -3.56 26.21
C ASN A 562 3.94 -4.12 24.82
N ALA A 563 4.89 -5.06 24.77
CA ALA A 563 5.39 -5.62 23.51
C ALA A 563 4.29 -6.31 22.67
N SER A 564 3.33 -7.01 23.31
CA SER A 564 2.22 -7.66 22.62
C SER A 564 1.22 -6.65 22.05
N GLU A 565 0.96 -5.56 22.77
CA GLU A 565 0.11 -4.46 22.29
C GLU A 565 0.77 -3.70 21.14
N MET A 566 2.09 -3.42 21.23
CA MET A 566 2.85 -2.81 20.15
C MET A 566 2.94 -3.70 18.91
N ARG A 567 3.08 -5.02 19.09
CA ARG A 567 3.01 -6.00 18.01
C ARG A 567 1.68 -5.87 17.26
N LEU A 568 0.57 -5.87 17.99
CA LEU A 568 -0.79 -5.81 17.41
C LEU A 568 -1.02 -4.53 16.59
N VAL A 569 -0.61 -3.36 17.11
CA VAL A 569 -0.70 -2.08 16.38
C VAL A 569 0.18 -2.09 15.12
N THR A 570 1.41 -2.58 15.24
CA THR A 570 2.37 -2.65 14.14
C THR A 570 1.88 -3.55 13.01
N GLU A 571 1.40 -4.75 13.34
CA GLU A 571 0.85 -5.68 12.36
C GLU A 571 -0.38 -5.10 11.67
N TRP A 572 -1.30 -4.48 12.41
CA TRP A 572 -2.47 -3.82 11.81
C TRP A 572 -2.08 -2.77 10.78
N ILE A 573 -1.11 -1.92 11.10
CA ILE A 573 -0.63 -0.87 10.18
C ILE A 573 0.09 -1.49 8.98
N ASP A 574 1.00 -2.44 9.19
CA ASP A 574 1.74 -3.13 8.12
C ASP A 574 0.85 -3.94 7.18
N LEU A 575 -0.33 -4.38 7.64
CA LEU A 575 -1.36 -5.00 6.80
C LEU A 575 -2.21 -3.96 6.04
N GLY A 576 -1.94 -2.66 6.19
CA GLY A 576 -2.62 -1.58 5.50
C GLY A 576 -3.68 -0.85 6.32
N GLY A 577 -3.76 -1.06 7.64
CA GLY A 577 -4.62 -0.26 8.52
C GLY A 577 -6.13 -0.41 8.24
N LYS A 578 -6.59 -1.62 7.93
CA LYS A 578 -7.99 -1.87 7.58
C LYS A 578 -8.92 -1.78 8.78
N TYR A 579 -10.17 -1.40 8.55
CA TYR A 579 -11.24 -1.46 9.55
C TYR A 579 -11.64 -2.91 9.80
N TYR A 580 -12.14 -3.61 8.78
CA TYR A 580 -12.24 -5.07 8.77
C TYR A 580 -11.29 -5.67 7.73
N ASN A 581 -10.43 -6.57 8.17
CA ASN A 581 -9.46 -7.23 7.31
C ASN A 581 -10.02 -8.54 6.72
N ASP A 582 -11.07 -9.10 7.30
CA ASP A 582 -11.84 -10.20 6.70
C ASP A 582 -13.34 -10.04 7.01
N PRO A 583 -14.07 -9.21 6.24
CA PRO A 583 -15.49 -8.97 6.42
C PRO A 583 -16.37 -10.17 6.02
N PHE A 584 -15.82 -11.15 5.30
CA PHE A 584 -16.59 -12.25 4.72
C PHE A 584 -16.69 -13.47 5.61
N ASN A 585 -15.75 -13.62 6.53
CA ASN A 585 -15.72 -14.77 7.41
C ASN A 585 -16.83 -14.68 8.46
N SER A 586 -17.76 -15.63 8.36
CA SER A 586 -18.88 -15.80 9.32
C SER A 586 -18.45 -15.93 10.79
N SER A 587 -17.20 -16.34 11.05
CA SER A 587 -16.61 -16.42 12.39
C SER A 587 -15.91 -15.13 12.83
N SER A 588 -15.66 -14.18 11.92
CA SER A 588 -15.06 -12.87 12.22
C SER A 588 -16.01 -11.91 12.94
N GLY A 589 -17.29 -12.28 13.13
CA GLY A 589 -18.26 -11.47 13.87
C GLY A 589 -18.53 -10.10 13.26
N VAL A 590 -18.25 -9.93 11.97
CA VAL A 590 -18.31 -8.65 11.26
C VAL A 590 -19.74 -8.12 11.35
N GLN A 591 -19.91 -7.02 12.08
CA GLN A 591 -21.16 -6.27 12.04
C GLN A 591 -21.17 -5.49 10.73
N ALA A 592 -22.28 -5.55 10.00
CA ALA A 592 -22.44 -4.71 8.82
C ALA A 592 -22.13 -3.26 9.20
N VAL A 593 -21.21 -2.61 8.48
CA VAL A 593 -20.94 -1.19 8.66
C VAL A 593 -22.17 -0.43 8.16
N ASN A 594 -23.07 -0.09 9.08
CA ASN A 594 -24.28 0.65 8.79
C ASN A 594 -23.93 2.13 8.61
N SER A 595 -23.53 2.52 7.40
CA SER A 595 -23.29 3.92 7.06
C SER A 595 -24.61 4.68 6.83
N LEU A 596 -24.58 5.99 7.03
CA LEU A 596 -25.73 6.85 6.73
C LEU A 596 -26.05 6.83 5.25
N ASN A 597 -27.31 6.69 4.84
CA ASN A 597 -27.63 6.49 3.42
C ASN A 597 -27.53 7.79 2.58
N GLN A 598 -26.72 7.78 1.50
CA GLN A 598 -26.52 8.92 0.60
C GLN A 598 -27.82 9.40 -0.10
N THR A 599 -28.69 8.49 -0.53
CA THR A 599 -29.96 8.85 -1.17
C THR A 599 -30.86 9.64 -0.20
N THR A 600 -30.94 9.20 1.05
CA THR A 600 -31.70 9.91 2.08
C THR A 600 -31.05 11.24 2.46
N PHE A 601 -29.71 11.32 2.45
CA PHE A 601 -28.99 12.58 2.60
C PHE A 601 -29.38 13.57 1.51
N GLN A 602 -29.27 13.16 0.24
CA GLN A 602 -29.58 14.02 -0.91
C GLN A 602 -31.04 14.50 -0.88
N ALA A 603 -31.97 13.64 -0.48
CA ALA A 603 -33.39 13.97 -0.42
C ALA A 603 -33.78 14.87 0.77
N LYS A 604 -33.15 14.69 1.95
CA LYS A 604 -33.64 15.28 3.21
C LYS A 604 -32.68 16.26 3.86
N VAL A 605 -31.38 15.97 3.85
CA VAL A 605 -30.36 16.73 4.59
C VAL A 605 -29.70 17.76 3.69
N TYR A 606 -29.37 17.38 2.46
CA TYR A 606 -28.66 18.24 1.52
C TYR A 606 -29.38 19.57 1.24
N PRO A 607 -30.71 19.63 1.03
CA PRO A 607 -31.42 20.89 0.84
C PRO A 607 -31.35 21.81 2.07
N ILE A 608 -31.31 21.23 3.28
CA ILE A 608 -31.18 21.97 4.54
C ILE A 608 -29.78 22.57 4.62
N LEU A 609 -28.73 21.78 4.39
CA LEU A 609 -27.35 22.25 4.43
C LEU A 609 -27.09 23.37 3.42
N LEU A 610 -27.63 23.25 2.20
CA LEU A 610 -27.49 24.30 1.20
C LEU A 610 -28.21 25.60 1.59
N SER A 611 -29.44 25.52 2.07
CA SER A 611 -30.24 26.70 2.44
C SER A 611 -29.85 27.32 3.79
N THR A 612 -29.34 26.54 4.72
CA THR A 612 -29.08 26.94 6.12
C THR A 612 -27.61 27.22 6.36
N CYS A 613 -26.70 26.40 5.82
CA CYS A 613 -25.27 26.44 6.11
C CYS A 613 -24.46 27.05 4.95
N ALA A 614 -24.66 26.55 3.73
CA ALA A 614 -23.89 26.97 2.55
C ALA A 614 -24.31 28.35 2.05
N ALA A 615 -25.59 28.70 2.18
CA ALA A 615 -26.16 29.96 1.69
C ALA A 615 -25.37 31.20 2.13
N ASN A 616 -24.70 31.16 3.28
CA ASN A 616 -23.91 32.29 3.78
C ASN A 616 -22.52 31.91 4.33
N CYS A 617 -22.28 30.69 4.84
CA CYS A 617 -21.10 30.40 5.68
C CYS A 617 -20.21 29.27 5.18
N HIS A 618 -20.77 28.11 4.83
CA HIS A 618 -19.99 26.88 4.61
C HIS A 618 -19.74 26.55 3.12
N MET A 619 -20.10 27.44 2.19
CA MET A 619 -19.86 27.16 0.77
C MET A 619 -18.37 27.37 0.43
N ALA A 620 -17.80 26.38 -0.23
CA ALA A 620 -16.42 26.43 -0.70
C ALA A 620 -16.26 27.59 -1.68
N ARG A 621 -15.24 28.44 -1.45
CA ARG A 621 -14.87 29.50 -2.38
C ARG A 621 -13.89 28.92 -3.38
N GLY A 622 -14.36 28.56 -4.57
CA GLY A 622 -13.47 28.21 -5.67
C GLY A 622 -12.65 29.42 -6.13
N SER A 623 -11.44 29.19 -6.62
CA SER A 623 -10.59 30.20 -7.28
C SER A 623 -11.17 30.70 -8.62
N ASN A 624 -12.28 30.12 -9.09
CA ASN A 624 -12.77 30.27 -10.48
C ASN A 624 -14.30 30.44 -10.61
N THR A 625 -15.07 30.56 -9.53
CA THR A 625 -16.54 30.70 -9.59
C THR A 625 -16.99 32.04 -9.03
N THR A 626 -17.84 32.78 -9.76
CA THR A 626 -18.41 34.06 -9.30
C THR A 626 -19.33 33.82 -8.11
N VAL A 627 -19.01 34.46 -7.00
CA VAL A 627 -19.68 34.28 -5.70
C VAL A 627 -20.91 35.21 -5.62
N PRO A 628 -22.11 34.74 -5.22
CA PRO A 628 -23.21 35.62 -4.87
C PRO A 628 -22.82 36.55 -3.71
N ALA A 629 -23.14 37.84 -3.82
CA ALA A 629 -22.80 38.80 -2.77
C ALA A 629 -23.42 38.40 -1.42
N GLY A 630 -22.61 38.33 -0.35
CA GLY A 630 -23.06 38.03 1.02
C GLY A 630 -22.58 36.70 1.61
N THR A 631 -21.93 35.83 0.84
CA THR A 631 -21.39 34.56 1.37
C THR A 631 -19.98 34.76 1.95
N SER A 632 -19.80 34.54 3.25
CA SER A 632 -18.50 34.56 3.94
C SER A 632 -18.09 33.17 4.39
N PHE A 633 -17.02 32.60 3.81
CA PHE A 633 -16.40 31.41 4.40
C PHE A 633 -15.74 31.83 5.72
N VAL A 634 -16.04 31.13 6.81
CA VAL A 634 -15.40 31.30 8.11
C VAL A 634 -14.59 30.05 8.39
N GLU A 635 -13.31 30.21 8.75
CA GLU A 635 -12.34 29.14 8.95
C GLU A 635 -12.91 27.97 9.78
N ASN A 636 -13.36 26.89 9.14
CA ASN A 636 -13.88 25.73 9.87
C ASN A 636 -13.71 24.42 9.08
N LYS A 637 -13.84 23.29 9.80
CA LYS A 637 -13.63 21.93 9.28
C LYS A 637 -14.75 21.46 8.32
N PHE A 638 -15.84 22.22 8.17
CA PHE A 638 -17.02 21.80 7.40
C PHE A 638 -17.23 22.65 6.15
N VAL A 639 -17.08 22.03 4.98
CA VAL A 639 -16.98 22.70 3.69
C VAL A 639 -17.91 22.05 2.68
N LEU A 640 -18.85 22.81 2.13
CA LEU A 640 -19.81 22.34 1.14
C LEU A 640 -19.40 22.85 -0.25
N THR A 641 -19.08 21.92 -1.13
CA THR A 641 -18.67 22.14 -2.53
C THR A 641 -19.84 22.43 -3.46
N GLY A 642 -21.08 22.11 -3.05
CA GLY A 642 -22.25 22.14 -3.95
C GLY A 642 -22.40 20.88 -4.79
N ASN A 643 -21.55 19.88 -4.60
CA ASN A 643 -21.70 18.55 -5.16
C ASN A 643 -22.27 17.60 -4.11
N SER A 644 -23.45 17.01 -4.36
CA SER A 644 -24.14 16.18 -3.36
C SER A 644 -23.36 14.95 -2.88
N MET A 645 -22.47 14.39 -3.71
CA MET A 645 -21.65 13.24 -3.32
C MET A 645 -20.44 13.64 -2.48
N GLY A 646 -19.72 14.69 -2.90
CA GLY A 646 -18.62 15.25 -2.11
C GLY A 646 -19.11 15.78 -0.76
N ASP A 647 -20.24 16.49 -0.78
CA ASP A 647 -20.85 17.08 0.42
C ASP A 647 -21.43 16.02 1.36
N TYR A 648 -21.89 14.89 0.83
CA TYR A 648 -22.28 13.73 1.64
C TYR A 648 -21.08 13.22 2.44
N ASN A 649 -19.97 12.90 1.77
CA ASN A 649 -18.77 12.39 2.43
C ASN A 649 -18.23 13.40 3.45
N ASN A 650 -18.22 14.70 3.13
CA ASN A 650 -17.78 15.70 4.09
C ASN A 650 -18.76 15.89 5.27
N THR A 651 -20.05 15.66 5.06
CA THR A 651 -21.03 15.71 6.16
C THR A 651 -20.82 14.56 7.15
N LEU A 652 -20.40 13.38 6.68
CA LEU A 652 -20.13 12.23 7.56
C LEU A 652 -19.01 12.52 8.55
N THR A 653 -18.01 13.33 8.19
CA THR A 653 -16.88 13.67 9.06
C THR A 653 -17.27 14.55 10.27
N MET A 654 -18.45 15.18 10.22
CA MET A 654 -18.98 16.03 11.29
C MET A 654 -19.84 15.26 12.32
N ILE A 655 -19.92 13.94 12.17
CA ILE A 655 -20.76 13.05 12.98
C ILE A 655 -19.84 12.08 13.71
N SER A 656 -19.78 12.21 15.04
CA SER A 656 -18.96 11.43 15.95
C SER A 656 -19.75 10.35 16.70
N ASP A 657 -21.08 10.44 16.75
CA ASP A 657 -21.94 9.46 17.41
C ASP A 657 -23.33 9.40 16.73
N THR A 658 -23.55 8.36 15.91
CA THR A 658 -24.85 8.14 15.27
C THR A 658 -25.93 7.72 16.27
N CYS A 659 -25.58 7.10 17.39
CA CYS A 659 -26.53 6.63 18.40
C CYS A 659 -27.00 7.75 19.34
N ASN A 660 -26.20 8.81 19.48
CA ASN A 660 -26.57 10.01 20.22
C ASN A 660 -26.48 11.27 19.33
N PRO A 661 -27.47 11.55 18.46
CA PRO A 661 -27.42 12.73 17.58
C PRO A 661 -27.19 14.06 18.31
N ALA A 662 -27.71 14.19 19.54
CA ALA A 662 -27.56 15.40 20.35
C ALA A 662 -26.20 15.51 21.08
N ASP A 663 -25.29 14.56 20.88
CA ASP A 663 -23.96 14.60 21.46
C ASP A 663 -23.22 15.91 21.10
N PRO A 664 -22.59 16.62 22.05
CA PRO A 664 -21.82 17.81 21.75
C PRO A 664 -20.69 17.60 20.73
N ALA A 665 -20.17 16.37 20.60
CA ALA A 665 -19.15 16.01 19.60
C ALA A 665 -19.71 15.80 18.18
N ASN A 666 -21.05 15.81 18.00
CA ASN A 666 -21.69 15.87 16.69
C ASN A 666 -21.78 17.31 16.21
N TYR A 667 -20.65 17.84 15.73
CA TYR A 667 -20.53 19.22 15.27
C TYR A 667 -21.52 19.61 14.17
N LEU A 668 -22.04 18.66 13.40
CA LEU A 668 -23.10 18.94 12.41
C LEU A 668 -24.37 19.53 13.06
N LEU A 669 -24.68 19.14 14.30
CA LEU A 669 -25.82 19.63 15.05
C LEU A 669 -25.42 20.60 16.16
N SER A 670 -24.37 20.29 16.93
CA SER A 670 -24.04 21.03 18.15
C SER A 670 -23.58 22.46 17.87
N GLU A 671 -22.68 22.64 16.92
CA GLU A 671 -22.12 23.96 16.57
C GLU A 671 -23.19 24.96 16.09
N PRO A 672 -23.98 24.69 15.02
CA PRO A 672 -24.97 25.64 14.53
C PRO A 672 -26.18 25.82 15.47
N SER A 673 -26.32 24.97 16.50
CA SER A 673 -27.30 25.11 17.58
C SER A 673 -26.89 26.07 18.70
N THR A 674 -25.63 26.53 18.74
CA THR A 674 -25.14 27.48 19.75
C THR A 674 -25.21 28.94 19.30
N ILE A 675 -25.18 29.85 20.27
CA ILE A 675 -25.12 31.30 20.03
C ILE A 675 -23.95 31.89 20.83
N PRO A 676 -23.00 32.60 20.19
CA PRO A 676 -22.88 32.80 18.74
C PRO A 676 -22.16 31.63 18.04
N HIS A 677 -22.55 31.33 16.80
CA HIS A 677 -21.91 30.37 15.90
C HIS A 677 -21.56 31.05 14.54
N PRO A 678 -20.27 31.22 14.20
CA PRO A 678 -19.11 30.82 14.99
C PRO A 678 -18.95 31.68 16.25
N ALA A 679 -18.10 31.23 17.18
CA ALA A 679 -17.74 32.01 18.35
C ALA A 679 -17.31 33.44 17.95
N GLY A 680 -17.89 34.45 18.58
CA GLY A 680 -17.65 35.87 18.24
C GLY A 680 -18.59 36.48 17.19
N ALA A 681 -19.50 35.70 16.59
CA ALA A 681 -20.54 36.24 15.72
C ALA A 681 -21.57 37.09 16.48
N THR A 682 -22.26 37.99 15.79
CA THR A 682 -23.24 38.93 16.38
C THR A 682 -24.69 38.40 16.34
N GLN A 683 -24.90 37.16 15.86
CA GLN A 683 -26.23 36.59 15.73
C GLN A 683 -26.95 36.46 17.08
N LYS A 684 -28.26 36.68 17.04
CA LYS A 684 -29.14 36.62 18.23
C LYS A 684 -29.96 35.34 18.30
N ALA A 685 -29.86 34.49 17.30
CA ALA A 685 -30.55 33.20 17.21
C ALA A 685 -29.57 32.15 16.66
N ALA A 686 -29.78 30.90 17.06
CA ALA A 686 -29.03 29.77 16.51
C ALA A 686 -29.40 29.59 15.03
N VAL A 687 -28.42 29.23 14.20
CA VAL A 687 -28.61 28.96 12.78
C VAL A 687 -29.45 27.70 12.59
N LEU A 688 -29.26 26.71 13.48
CA LEU A 688 -30.04 25.49 13.54
C LEU A 688 -30.53 25.27 14.99
N PRO A 689 -31.62 25.93 15.43
CA PRO A 689 -32.12 25.80 16.80
C PRO A 689 -32.47 24.35 17.15
N VAL A 690 -32.09 23.92 18.36
CA VAL A 690 -32.44 22.60 18.90
C VAL A 690 -33.96 22.42 18.88
N GLY A 691 -34.43 21.32 18.32
CA GLY A 691 -35.86 21.00 18.20
C GLY A 691 -36.61 21.66 17.04
N SER A 692 -35.93 22.48 16.21
CA SER A 692 -36.51 22.95 14.95
C SER A 692 -36.76 21.79 13.97
N ALA A 693 -37.66 21.98 12.99
CA ALA A 693 -37.96 20.95 11.99
C ALA A 693 -36.70 20.50 11.21
N ASN A 694 -35.81 21.45 10.88
CA ASN A 694 -34.54 21.17 10.22
C ASN A 694 -33.60 20.38 11.14
N TYR A 695 -33.47 20.79 12.41
CA TYR A 695 -32.67 20.07 13.41
C TYR A 695 -33.16 18.63 13.56
N THR A 696 -34.47 18.43 13.76
CA THR A 696 -35.08 17.11 13.94
C THR A 696 -34.90 16.24 12.70
N THR A 697 -34.96 16.82 11.50
CA THR A 697 -34.73 16.08 10.25
C THR A 697 -33.30 15.54 10.17
N ILE A 698 -32.30 16.39 10.45
CA ILE A 698 -30.89 15.99 10.47
C ILE A 698 -30.63 14.99 11.61
N ALA A 699 -31.14 15.24 12.81
CA ALA A 699 -30.98 14.34 13.96
C ALA A 699 -31.57 12.95 13.72
N ASN A 700 -32.75 12.86 13.08
CA ASN A 700 -33.35 11.59 12.72
C ASN A 700 -32.55 10.85 11.63
N TRP A 701 -31.96 11.59 10.69
CA TRP A 701 -31.07 10.99 9.70
C TRP A 701 -29.80 10.45 10.39
N ILE A 702 -29.12 11.22 11.23
CA ILE A 702 -27.96 10.75 12.03
C ILE A 702 -28.32 9.48 12.81
N LYS A 703 -29.48 9.48 13.50
CA LYS A 703 -29.94 8.34 14.30
C LYS A 703 -30.15 7.07 13.49
N SER A 704 -30.46 7.19 12.19
CA SER A 704 -30.67 6.05 11.31
C SER A 704 -29.40 5.24 11.02
N GLY A 705 -28.22 5.80 11.33
CA GLY A 705 -26.93 5.11 11.23
C GLY A 705 -26.46 4.46 12.53
N CYS A 706 -27.28 4.46 13.59
CA CYS A 706 -26.98 3.70 14.81
C CYS A 706 -27.28 2.21 14.57
N PRO A 707 -26.32 1.29 14.81
CA PRO A 707 -26.50 -0.15 14.61
C PRO A 707 -27.64 -0.80 15.41
#